data_AF-A0A371JZI9-F1
#
_entry.id   AF-A0A371JZI9-F1
#
_cell.length_a   1.000
_cell.length_b   1.000
_cell.length_c   1.000
_cell.angle_alpha   90.00
_cell.angle_beta   90.00
_cell.angle_gamma   90.00
#
_symmetry.space_group_name_H-M   'P 1'
#
loop_
_entity.id
_entity.type
_entity.pdbx_description
1 polymer ?
#
loop_
_entity_poly.entity_id
_entity_poly.type
_entity_poly.pdbx_seq_one_letter_code
_entity_poly.pdbx_strand_id
1 'polypeptide(L)'
;MPLPDSRWDFARWLLVAATLAAFVLYAPGLQGPFLFDDPANLAVLRAWYNGQADWRTVVLGQGGLIEARPLSMLSFLATVAAGGPGPLSYKAGNLLLHAACAALGFRLLSRTLAQDPRLAPQARALAAIAVALWLLHPIQVSTVLYAVQRMAQLSALFALGAVLAYFLARTRLTSRARDRTAIALLFAAFPLLVVAGVLSKQNAIVAPLLCLAFELAYFPGKRPLAIRLFFGLFLALPFVVALLAFAAAPQTLLRGYSDWGFSPDQRLLTQTRVLMDYAGSLLWPRGEHMSLFRDDFVISVGLFAPATTALAIAGLLALSALVVELRRRAPSLFAGWFFFLLAHSVESSVLPLEMYYEHRNYLPAFGLALALVGTLALWPRRGAAGLRLAPLAWFATAACLVLALQTYGRVQTWRSKPAIVANALIHHPESLRARQTQAFIDLAEGRTDAALAQMHRLQRSAQPRTRLLARIDAVSIACLAGRPADPSELTRALTDAQAKVTLDEVLVVDLLAQASAGDRCPGVASPQVSALVLGLLRAAPTQDPAAHPRRQLHLIAALVLARSQDWAGAQAQAEGAWTTQAPLEVADVLVQAYLANGRRQDAERVLRQIQARTRPYDRAGQALIAQLRGRIQTH
;
A
#
# COMPACT_ATOMS: atom_id res chain seq x y z
N MET A 1 -3.14 36.20 39.94
CA MET A 1 -2.70 34.98 39.21
C MET A 1 -3.72 34.75 38.11
N PRO A 2 -3.40 34.92 36.81
CA PRO A 2 -4.38 34.68 35.76
C PRO A 2 -4.71 33.19 35.74
N LEU A 3 -6.00 32.85 35.84
CA LEU A 3 -6.48 31.48 35.69
C LEU A 3 -5.96 30.92 34.35
N PRO A 4 -5.47 29.66 34.30
CA PRO A 4 -5.11 29.05 33.04
C PRO A 4 -6.30 29.15 32.07
N ASP A 5 -6.01 29.58 30.85
CA ASP A 5 -6.99 29.79 29.80
C ASP A 5 -7.67 28.43 29.53
N SER A 6 -8.85 28.18 30.12
CA SER A 6 -9.52 26.85 30.22
C SER A 6 -9.61 26.04 28.91
N ARG A 7 -9.49 26.71 27.77
CA ARG A 7 -9.42 26.11 26.42
C ARG A 7 -8.13 25.33 26.17
N TRP A 8 -7.02 25.76 26.75
CA TRP A 8 -5.74 25.06 26.69
C TRP A 8 -5.80 23.72 27.41
N ASP A 9 -6.48 23.68 28.55
CA ASP A 9 -6.66 22.45 29.31
C ASP A 9 -7.53 21.45 28.54
N PHE A 10 -8.66 21.88 27.96
CA PHE A 10 -9.51 20.99 27.17
C PHE A 10 -8.76 20.34 25.99
N ALA A 11 -8.07 21.12 25.15
CA ALA A 11 -7.39 20.58 23.97
C ALA A 11 -6.29 19.57 24.36
N ARG A 12 -5.54 19.87 25.43
CA ARG A 12 -4.50 18.97 25.95
C ARG A 12 -5.10 17.68 26.51
N TRP A 13 -6.11 17.78 27.38
CA TRP A 13 -6.74 16.61 27.99
C TRP A 13 -7.44 15.72 26.97
N LEU A 14 -8.12 16.30 25.97
CA LEU A 14 -8.74 15.53 24.90
C LEU A 14 -7.71 14.71 24.11
N LEU A 15 -6.57 15.31 23.75
CA LEU A 15 -5.51 14.58 23.04
C LEU A 15 -4.86 13.50 23.87
N VAL A 16 -4.60 13.78 25.15
CA VAL A 16 -4.06 12.78 26.08
C VAL A 16 -5.04 11.62 26.21
N ALA A 17 -6.33 11.91 26.45
CA ALA A 17 -7.38 10.90 26.55
C ALA A 17 -7.53 10.09 25.26
N ALA A 18 -7.58 10.74 24.09
CA ALA A 18 -7.68 10.06 22.79
C ALA A 18 -6.44 9.20 22.49
N THR A 19 -5.24 9.67 22.88
CA THR A 19 -4.00 8.89 22.71
C THR A 19 -4.01 7.67 23.62
N LEU A 20 -4.31 7.83 24.91
CA LEU A 20 -4.43 6.71 25.85
C LEU A 20 -5.51 5.71 25.40
N ALA A 21 -6.66 6.21 24.95
CA ALA A 21 -7.71 5.39 24.37
C ALA A 21 -7.20 4.60 23.17
N ALA A 22 -6.46 5.21 22.23
CA ALA A 22 -5.87 4.48 21.12
C ALA A 22 -4.96 3.34 21.60
N PHE A 23 -4.08 3.56 22.59
CA PHE A 23 -3.26 2.47 23.13
C PHE A 23 -4.08 1.31 23.70
N VAL A 24 -5.11 1.61 24.47
CA VAL A 24 -6.01 0.60 25.06
C VAL A 24 -6.78 -0.16 23.98
N LEU A 25 -7.34 0.56 22.99
CA LEU A 25 -8.15 -0.01 21.92
C LEU A 25 -7.32 -0.94 21.01
N TYR A 26 -6.08 -0.58 20.71
CA TYR A 26 -5.20 -1.34 19.81
C TYR A 26 -4.47 -2.50 20.49
N ALA A 27 -4.26 -2.46 21.82
CA ALA A 27 -3.54 -3.50 22.57
C ALA A 27 -4.02 -4.93 22.24
N PRO A 28 -5.34 -5.21 22.22
CA PRO A 28 -5.93 -6.43 21.68
C PRO A 28 -5.34 -6.98 20.38
N GLY A 29 -5.06 -6.13 19.39
CA GLY A 29 -4.66 -6.54 18.03
C GLY A 29 -3.16 -6.59 17.79
N LEU A 30 -2.32 -6.20 18.76
CA LEU A 30 -0.87 -6.14 18.58
C LEU A 30 -0.23 -7.51 18.34
N GLN A 31 -0.85 -8.59 18.82
CA GLN A 31 -0.42 -9.96 18.56
C GLN A 31 -1.08 -10.59 17.33
N GLY A 32 -1.92 -9.85 16.60
CA GLY A 32 -2.59 -10.36 15.41
C GLY A 32 -1.59 -10.82 14.32
N PRO A 33 -2.07 -11.54 13.30
CA PRO A 33 -1.21 -12.18 12.30
C PRO A 33 -0.44 -11.18 11.42
N PHE A 34 0.59 -11.68 10.74
CA PHE A 34 1.14 -11.03 9.54
C PHE A 34 0.21 -11.28 8.34
N LEU A 35 0.03 -10.27 7.50
CA LEU A 35 -0.97 -10.26 6.43
C LEU A 35 -0.34 -9.94 5.09
N PHE A 36 -0.88 -10.53 4.00
CA PHE A 36 -0.47 -10.28 2.62
C PHE A 36 1.05 -10.25 2.41
N ASP A 37 1.63 -9.08 2.16
CA ASP A 37 3.04 -8.86 1.85
C ASP A 37 3.94 -8.71 3.10
N ASP A 38 3.38 -8.76 4.31
CA ASP A 38 4.16 -8.78 5.56
C ASP A 38 5.20 -9.92 5.56
N PRO A 39 4.88 -11.20 5.26
CA PRO A 39 5.87 -12.27 5.30
C PRO A 39 7.03 -12.04 4.34
N ALA A 40 6.75 -11.60 3.11
CA ALA A 40 7.77 -11.35 2.10
C ALA A 40 8.69 -10.17 2.49
N ASN A 41 8.13 -9.05 2.95
CA ASN A 41 8.90 -7.87 3.34
C ASN A 41 9.65 -8.05 4.68
N LEU A 42 9.10 -8.85 5.60
CA LEU A 42 9.66 -8.99 6.96
C LEU A 42 10.58 -10.22 7.11
N ALA A 43 10.60 -11.15 6.15
CA ALA A 43 11.47 -12.33 6.18
C ALA A 43 12.96 -11.97 6.34
N VAL A 44 13.43 -10.94 5.64
CA VAL A 44 14.83 -10.48 5.70
C VAL A 44 15.22 -9.97 7.09
N LEU A 45 14.29 -9.38 7.84
CA LEU A 45 14.51 -8.92 9.21
C LEU A 45 14.66 -10.11 10.17
N ARG A 46 13.90 -11.18 9.96
CA ARG A 46 14.04 -12.42 10.73
C ARG A 46 15.38 -13.09 10.44
N ALA A 47 15.80 -13.15 9.17
CA ALA A 47 17.12 -13.65 8.79
C ALA A 47 18.25 -12.82 9.44
N TRP A 48 18.12 -11.50 9.47
CA TRP A 48 19.06 -10.62 10.17
C TRP A 48 19.10 -10.88 11.68
N TYR A 49 17.94 -10.99 12.32
CA TYR A 49 17.84 -11.27 13.76
C TYR A 49 18.51 -12.61 14.14
N ASN A 50 18.44 -13.61 13.25
CA ASN A 50 19.08 -14.90 13.42
C ASN A 50 20.56 -14.94 12.99
N GLY A 51 21.17 -13.80 12.64
CA GLY A 51 22.57 -13.71 12.20
C GLY A 51 22.84 -14.19 10.76
N GLN A 52 21.79 -14.51 10.00
CA GLN A 52 21.87 -15.06 8.64
C GLN A 52 21.99 -13.98 7.56
N ALA A 53 21.56 -12.75 7.84
CA ALA A 53 21.65 -11.62 6.92
C ALA A 53 22.41 -10.43 7.52
N ASP A 54 23.11 -9.66 6.67
CA ASP A 54 23.74 -8.38 7.05
C ASP A 54 22.67 -7.27 7.12
N TRP A 55 22.83 -6.31 8.03
CA TRP A 55 21.89 -5.18 8.18
C TRP A 55 21.79 -4.36 6.89
N ARG A 56 22.87 -4.29 6.09
CA ARG A 56 22.87 -3.60 4.79
C ARG A 56 21.92 -4.27 3.81
N THR A 57 21.80 -5.59 3.84
CA THR A 57 20.83 -6.32 3.01
C THR A 57 19.40 -5.97 3.41
N VAL A 58 19.13 -5.82 4.70
CA VAL A 58 17.82 -5.39 5.22
C VAL A 58 17.47 -3.97 4.79
N VAL A 59 18.43 -3.04 4.93
CA VAL A 59 18.17 -1.59 4.81
C VAL A 59 18.33 -1.09 3.38
N LEU A 60 19.41 -1.49 2.71
CA LEU A 60 19.73 -1.02 1.35
C LEU A 60 19.07 -1.91 0.29
N GLY A 61 18.62 -3.11 0.68
CA GLY A 61 18.05 -4.09 -0.23
C GLY A 61 19.07 -4.64 -1.23
N GLN A 62 18.57 -5.45 -2.16
CA GLN A 62 19.34 -5.94 -3.31
C GLN A 62 19.00 -5.17 -4.61
N GLY A 63 17.87 -4.44 -4.62
CA GLY A 63 17.39 -3.64 -5.74
C GLY A 63 17.78 -2.16 -5.66
N GLY A 64 16.86 -1.27 -6.06
CA GLY A 64 17.06 0.18 -5.98
C GLY A 64 16.84 0.74 -4.57
N LEU A 65 17.54 1.82 -4.21
CA LEU A 65 17.42 2.46 -2.88
C LEU A 65 15.98 2.89 -2.55
N ILE A 66 15.21 3.36 -3.54
CA ILE A 66 13.83 3.78 -3.35
C ILE A 66 12.91 2.56 -3.11
N GLU A 67 13.18 1.44 -3.77
CA GLU A 67 12.43 0.19 -3.61
C GLU A 67 12.69 -0.45 -2.25
N ALA A 68 13.95 -0.38 -1.78
CA ALA A 68 14.37 -0.90 -0.49
C ALA A 68 13.74 -0.19 0.71
N ARG A 69 13.23 1.05 0.53
CA ARG A 69 12.60 1.86 1.58
C ARG A 69 13.43 1.90 2.88
N PRO A 70 14.70 2.36 2.80
CA PRO A 70 15.70 2.17 3.84
C PRO A 70 15.28 2.73 5.20
N LEU A 71 14.56 3.86 5.25
CA LEU A 71 14.13 4.42 6.53
C LEU A 71 13.03 3.60 7.20
N SER A 72 12.16 2.97 6.42
CA SER A 72 11.18 2.03 6.97
C SER A 72 11.86 0.77 7.47
N MET A 73 12.77 0.21 6.69
CA MET A 73 13.52 -0.99 7.09
C MET A 73 14.42 -0.74 8.30
N LEU A 74 15.05 0.44 8.41
CA LEU A 74 15.77 0.86 9.62
C LEU A 74 14.85 0.94 10.84
N SER A 75 13.65 1.51 10.69
CA SER A 75 12.69 1.56 11.79
C SER A 75 12.25 0.17 12.23
N PHE A 76 12.06 -0.76 11.28
CA PHE A 76 11.74 -2.15 11.59
C PHE A 76 12.89 -2.85 12.30
N LEU A 77 14.12 -2.65 11.83
CA LEU A 77 15.32 -3.18 12.47
C LEU A 77 15.42 -2.72 13.93
N ALA A 78 15.15 -1.43 14.20
CA ALA A 78 15.14 -0.90 15.56
C ALA A 78 14.11 -1.59 16.47
N THR A 79 12.89 -1.83 15.97
CA THR A 79 11.89 -2.57 16.77
C THR A 79 12.25 -4.04 16.95
N VAL A 80 12.77 -4.71 15.92
CA VAL A 80 13.20 -6.10 15.99
C VAL A 80 14.37 -6.27 16.96
N ALA A 81 15.32 -5.33 16.97
CA ALA A 81 16.42 -5.31 17.92
C ALA A 81 15.94 -5.19 19.37
N ALA A 82 14.89 -4.38 19.61
CA ALA A 82 14.36 -4.13 20.96
C ALA A 82 13.40 -5.22 21.46
N GLY A 83 12.59 -5.83 20.58
CA GLY A 83 11.46 -6.70 20.97
C GLY A 83 11.32 -7.99 20.17
N GLY A 84 12.30 -8.35 19.34
CA GLY A 84 12.31 -9.56 18.51
C GLY A 84 11.45 -9.47 17.24
N PRO A 85 11.51 -10.50 16.36
CA PRO A 85 10.83 -10.53 15.06
C PRO A 85 9.37 -11.01 15.15
N GLY A 86 8.71 -10.76 16.29
CA GLY A 86 7.31 -11.13 16.55
C GLY A 86 6.33 -9.99 16.21
N PRO A 87 5.04 -10.29 15.92
CA PRO A 87 4.05 -9.27 15.53
C PRO A 87 3.92 -8.10 16.51
N LEU A 88 4.01 -8.38 17.81
CA LEU A 88 3.93 -7.39 18.88
C LEU A 88 4.93 -6.24 18.67
N SER A 89 6.19 -6.56 18.39
CA SER A 89 7.25 -5.57 18.22
C SER A 89 6.99 -4.64 17.03
N TYR A 90 6.58 -5.23 15.89
CA TYR A 90 6.24 -4.46 14.69
C TYR A 90 5.01 -3.56 14.92
N LYS A 91 3.94 -4.09 15.49
CA LYS A 91 2.67 -3.35 15.63
C LYS A 91 2.73 -2.32 16.77
N ALA A 92 3.52 -2.57 17.82
CA ALA A 92 3.79 -1.58 18.85
C ALA A 92 4.52 -0.35 18.28
N GLY A 93 5.54 -0.55 17.43
CA GLY A 93 6.19 0.56 16.74
C GLY A 93 5.24 1.35 15.83
N ASN A 94 4.30 0.67 15.17
CA ASN A 94 3.28 1.32 14.35
C ASN A 94 2.32 2.16 15.21
N LEU A 95 1.93 1.68 16.38
CA LEU A 95 1.08 2.39 17.32
C LEU A 95 1.78 3.63 17.91
N LEU A 96 3.07 3.54 18.22
CA LEU A 96 3.87 4.71 18.63
C LEU A 96 3.95 5.76 17.50
N LEU A 97 4.18 5.32 16.26
CA LEU A 97 4.18 6.21 15.09
C LEU A 97 2.79 6.82 14.84
N HIS A 98 1.72 6.10 15.16
CA HIS A 98 0.36 6.60 15.07
C HIS A 98 0.13 7.79 16.01
N ALA A 99 0.56 7.66 17.27
CA ALA A 99 0.53 8.75 18.24
C ALA A 99 1.44 9.93 17.83
N ALA A 100 2.63 9.65 17.27
CA ALA A 100 3.53 10.68 16.77
C ALA A 100 2.92 11.49 15.59
N CYS A 101 2.24 10.80 14.66
CA CYS A 101 1.48 11.45 13.59
C CYS A 101 0.36 12.33 14.14
N ALA A 102 -0.38 11.86 15.15
CA ALA A 102 -1.43 12.65 15.81
C ALA A 102 -0.86 13.93 16.46
N ALA A 103 0.26 13.82 17.19
CA ALA A 103 0.91 14.98 17.80
C ALA A 103 1.38 16.02 16.77
N LEU A 104 1.97 15.55 15.66
CA LEU A 104 2.42 16.43 14.58
C LEU A 104 1.24 17.05 13.81
N GLY A 105 0.20 16.26 13.53
CA GLY A 105 -1.06 16.71 12.95
C GLY A 105 -1.72 17.79 13.81
N PHE A 106 -1.76 17.60 15.13
CA PHE A 106 -2.30 18.60 16.05
C PHE A 106 -1.53 19.92 15.97
N ARG A 107 -0.21 19.86 15.90
CA ARG A 107 0.63 21.05 15.73
C ARG A 107 0.34 21.75 14.40
N LEU A 108 0.21 21.01 13.30
CA LEU A 108 -0.13 21.58 11.99
C LEU A 108 -1.53 22.21 11.98
N LEU A 109 -2.55 21.46 12.41
CA LEU A 109 -3.94 21.92 12.42
C LEU A 109 -4.14 23.11 13.35
N SER A 110 -3.48 23.13 14.52
CA SER A 110 -3.54 24.27 15.44
C SER A 110 -3.02 25.56 14.81
N ARG A 111 -1.96 25.48 13.98
CA ARG A 111 -1.37 26.66 13.32
C ARG A 111 -2.20 27.12 12.13
N THR A 112 -2.77 26.19 11.38
CA THR A 112 -3.55 26.49 10.18
C THR A 112 -4.93 27.04 10.54
N LEU A 113 -5.63 26.43 11.49
CA LEU A 113 -6.90 26.95 12.01
C LEU A 113 -6.75 28.31 12.70
N ALA A 114 -5.56 28.63 13.25
CA ALA A 114 -5.28 29.95 13.81
C ALA A 114 -5.16 31.06 12.74
N GLN A 115 -4.94 30.69 11.46
CA GLN A 115 -4.96 31.65 10.34
C GLN A 115 -6.37 31.89 9.80
N ASP A 116 -7.36 31.12 10.23
CA ASP A 116 -8.76 31.33 9.87
C ASP A 116 -9.41 32.28 10.89
N PRO A 117 -9.73 33.54 10.56
CA PRO A 117 -10.25 34.50 11.55
C PRO A 117 -11.56 34.05 12.19
N ARG A 118 -12.31 33.18 11.50
CA ARG A 118 -13.58 32.66 12.00
C ARG A 118 -13.38 31.60 13.08
N LEU A 119 -12.29 30.84 12.99
CA LEU A 119 -11.97 29.69 13.85
C LEU A 119 -10.82 29.95 14.84
N ALA A 120 -10.00 30.99 14.61
CA ALA A 120 -8.80 31.30 15.39
C ALA A 120 -9.00 31.31 16.91
N PRO A 121 -10.10 31.86 17.48
CA PRO A 121 -10.33 31.84 18.93
C PRO A 121 -10.39 30.43 19.54
N GLN A 122 -10.61 29.40 18.72
CA GLN A 122 -10.79 28.01 19.12
C GLN A 122 -9.85 27.05 18.38
N ALA A 123 -8.87 27.58 17.64
CA ALA A 123 -8.02 26.81 16.75
C ALA A 123 -7.42 25.55 17.41
N ARG A 124 -6.97 25.66 18.66
CA ARG A 124 -6.44 24.51 19.41
C ARG A 124 -7.50 23.47 19.76
N ALA A 125 -8.66 23.87 20.27
CA ALA A 125 -9.72 22.93 20.60
C ALA A 125 -10.24 22.22 19.34
N LEU A 126 -10.43 22.98 18.26
CA LEU A 126 -10.83 22.47 16.96
C LEU A 126 -9.79 21.52 16.33
N ALA A 127 -8.50 21.84 16.46
CA ALA A 127 -7.42 20.96 16.05
C ALA A 127 -7.39 19.66 16.88
N ALA A 128 -7.58 19.75 18.19
CA ALA A 128 -7.65 18.58 19.07
C ALA A 128 -8.84 17.67 18.70
N ILE A 129 -10.01 18.25 18.40
CA ILE A 129 -11.18 17.51 17.90
C ILE A 129 -10.86 16.82 16.57
N ALA A 130 -10.36 17.55 15.57
CA ALA A 130 -10.03 16.97 14.26
C ALA A 130 -9.03 15.80 14.38
N VAL A 131 -8.00 15.95 15.21
CA VAL A 131 -6.99 14.91 15.43
C VAL A 131 -7.54 13.74 16.24
N ALA A 132 -8.36 13.98 17.26
CA ALA A 132 -8.99 12.90 18.03
C ALA A 132 -9.92 12.05 17.15
N LEU A 133 -10.71 12.70 16.29
CA LEU A 133 -11.54 12.00 15.29
C LEU A 133 -10.68 11.18 14.33
N TRP A 134 -9.57 11.72 13.83
CA TRP A 134 -8.65 10.98 12.95
C TRP A 134 -7.97 9.80 13.66
N LEU A 135 -7.48 10.02 14.89
CA LEU A 135 -6.72 9.06 15.70
C LEU A 135 -7.56 7.86 16.13
N LEU A 136 -8.85 8.09 16.43
CA LEU A 136 -9.77 7.05 16.86
C LEU A 136 -10.58 6.43 15.71
N HIS A 137 -10.31 6.81 14.46
CA HIS A 137 -11.10 6.35 13.32
C HIS A 137 -10.80 4.87 12.95
N PRO A 138 -11.83 4.01 12.74
CA PRO A 138 -11.64 2.58 12.51
C PRO A 138 -10.86 2.25 11.22
N ILE A 139 -10.89 3.14 10.22
CA ILE A 139 -10.10 2.96 8.99
C ILE A 139 -8.59 2.85 9.25
N GLN A 140 -8.10 3.47 10.34
CA GLN A 140 -6.67 3.46 10.67
C GLN A 140 -6.19 2.10 11.16
N VAL A 141 -7.10 1.19 11.52
CA VAL A 141 -6.74 -0.16 11.97
C VAL A 141 -5.93 -0.90 10.92
N SER A 142 -6.31 -0.75 9.65
CA SER A 142 -5.61 -1.34 8.51
C SER A 142 -4.20 -0.80 8.29
N THR A 143 -3.86 0.37 8.86
CA THR A 143 -2.51 0.95 8.79
C THR A 143 -1.69 0.62 10.03
N VAL A 144 -2.33 0.57 11.21
CA VAL A 144 -1.64 0.32 12.49
C VAL A 144 -1.34 -1.17 12.68
N LEU A 145 -2.29 -2.06 12.37
CA LEU A 145 -2.17 -3.50 12.62
C LEU A 145 -1.68 -4.33 11.42
N TYR A 146 -1.55 -3.71 10.25
CA TYR A 146 -0.86 -4.29 9.09
C TYR A 146 0.61 -3.85 9.14
N ALA A 147 1.52 -4.76 9.49
CA ALA A 147 2.84 -4.40 10.00
C ALA A 147 3.65 -3.55 9.00
N VAL A 148 3.70 -3.96 7.73
CA VAL A 148 4.44 -3.27 6.66
C VAL A 148 3.92 -1.86 6.36
N GLN A 149 2.66 -1.56 6.71
CA GLN A 149 2.09 -0.22 6.52
C GLN A 149 2.68 0.83 7.46
N ARG A 150 3.65 0.47 8.32
CA ARG A 150 4.60 1.43 8.92
C ARG A 150 5.21 2.36 7.88
N MET A 151 5.48 1.85 6.68
CA MET A 151 5.99 2.63 5.55
C MET A 151 5.06 3.80 5.21
N ALA A 152 3.74 3.58 5.23
CA ALA A 152 2.75 4.63 5.03
C ALA A 152 2.72 5.63 6.20
N GLN A 153 2.86 5.15 7.45
CA GLN A 153 2.89 6.01 8.63
C GLN A 153 4.09 6.94 8.67
N LEU A 154 5.29 6.43 8.39
CA LEU A 154 6.52 7.24 8.31
C LEU A 154 6.45 8.24 7.17
N SER A 155 5.97 7.82 5.99
CA SER A 155 5.73 8.69 4.86
C SER A 155 4.78 9.85 5.21
N ALA A 156 3.68 9.54 5.91
CA ALA A 156 2.73 10.54 6.41
C ALA A 156 3.35 11.47 7.47
N LEU A 157 4.11 10.93 8.44
CA LEU A 157 4.80 11.71 9.47
C LEU A 157 5.72 12.75 8.84
N PHE A 158 6.56 12.33 7.90
CA PHE A 158 7.49 13.23 7.22
C PHE A 158 6.79 14.21 6.27
N ALA A 159 5.73 13.80 5.57
CA ALA A 159 4.92 14.69 4.75
C ALA A 159 4.22 15.78 5.59
N LEU A 160 3.62 15.41 6.72
CA LEU A 160 3.04 16.37 7.69
C LEU A 160 4.10 17.33 8.24
N GLY A 161 5.30 16.82 8.52
CA GLY A 161 6.44 17.62 8.94
C GLY A 161 6.87 18.62 7.88
N ALA A 162 6.94 18.20 6.61
CA ALA A 162 7.28 19.06 5.49
C ALA A 162 6.23 20.16 5.30
N VAL A 163 4.94 19.81 5.33
CA VAL A 163 3.84 20.79 5.24
C VAL A 163 3.88 21.78 6.41
N LEU A 164 4.16 21.30 7.63
CA LEU A 164 4.35 22.18 8.79
C LEU A 164 5.55 23.12 8.60
N ALA A 165 6.69 22.63 8.13
CA ALA A 165 7.88 23.45 7.86
C ALA A 165 7.57 24.57 6.85
N TYR A 166 6.88 24.22 5.75
CA TYR A 166 6.40 25.19 4.76
C TYR A 166 5.48 26.24 5.40
N PHE A 167 4.47 25.80 6.16
CA PHE A 167 3.48 26.70 6.75
C PHE A 167 4.12 27.69 7.74
N LEU A 168 5.05 27.21 8.56
CA LEU A 168 5.81 28.06 9.49
C LEU A 168 6.70 29.06 8.76
N ALA A 169 7.37 28.64 7.69
CA ALA A 169 8.18 29.54 6.87
C ALA A 169 7.31 30.61 6.21
N ARG A 170 6.19 30.20 5.60
CA ARG A 170 5.26 31.10 4.91
C ARG A 170 4.66 32.14 5.85
N THR A 171 4.34 31.74 7.09
CA THR A 171 3.83 32.66 8.12
C THR A 171 4.90 33.72 8.47
N ARG A 172 6.14 33.30 8.72
CA ARG A 172 7.26 34.23 9.03
C ARG A 172 7.55 35.22 7.90
N LEU A 173 7.50 34.76 6.65
CA LEU A 173 7.74 35.60 5.47
C LEU A 173 6.65 36.66 5.26
N THR A 174 5.49 36.54 5.91
CA THR A 174 4.45 37.58 5.90
C THR A 174 4.90 38.81 6.69
N SER A 175 5.62 38.61 7.79
CA SER A 175 6.13 39.71 8.63
C SER A 175 7.54 40.17 8.22
N ARG A 176 8.38 39.26 7.69
CA ARG A 176 9.78 39.54 7.34
C ARG A 176 10.19 38.82 6.06
N ALA A 177 10.27 39.55 4.95
CA ALA A 177 10.50 38.99 3.61
C ALA A 177 11.85 38.24 3.44
N ARG A 178 12.86 38.50 4.30
CA ARG A 178 14.19 37.88 4.27
C ARG A 178 14.53 37.13 5.56
N ASP A 179 13.55 36.48 6.18
CA ASP A 179 13.77 35.67 7.38
C ASP A 179 14.63 34.42 7.08
N ARG A 180 15.85 34.38 7.64
CA ARG A 180 16.80 33.26 7.47
C ARG A 180 16.23 31.92 7.95
N THR A 181 15.44 31.93 9.03
CA THR A 181 14.78 30.73 9.55
C THR A 181 13.73 30.23 8.56
N ALA A 182 12.98 31.13 7.94
CA ALA A 182 12.01 30.74 6.92
C ALA A 182 12.70 30.14 5.69
N ILE A 183 13.82 30.71 5.25
CA ILE A 183 14.62 30.16 4.15
C ILE A 183 15.15 28.76 4.49
N ALA A 184 15.72 28.57 5.68
CA ALA A 184 16.20 27.26 6.13
C ALA A 184 15.07 26.21 6.19
N LEU A 185 13.87 26.62 6.61
CA LEU A 185 12.71 25.74 6.61
C LEU A 185 12.29 25.32 5.19
N LEU A 186 12.29 26.24 4.22
CA LEU A 186 11.88 25.97 2.84
C LEU A 186 12.90 25.16 2.03
N PHE A 187 14.19 25.43 2.22
CA PHE A 187 15.24 24.91 1.33
C PHE A 187 16.21 23.93 1.99
N ALA A 188 16.09 23.69 3.30
CA ALA A 188 16.82 22.62 3.98
C ALA A 188 15.88 21.64 4.69
N ALA A 189 15.04 22.11 5.61
CA ALA A 189 14.17 21.21 6.38
C ALA A 189 13.11 20.52 5.51
N PHE A 190 12.43 21.28 4.65
CA PHE A 190 11.41 20.72 3.74
C PHE A 190 11.96 19.61 2.84
N PRO A 191 13.00 19.82 2.02
CA PRO A 191 13.51 18.75 1.16
C PRO A 191 14.05 17.56 1.96
N LEU A 192 14.70 17.77 3.11
CA LEU A 192 15.15 16.67 3.97
C LEU A 192 13.99 15.80 4.44
N LEU A 193 12.88 16.42 4.86
CA LEU A 193 11.68 15.71 5.28
C LEU A 193 11.02 14.99 4.10
N VAL A 194 10.92 15.60 2.92
CA VAL A 194 10.38 14.93 1.73
C VAL A 194 11.22 13.73 1.33
N VAL A 195 12.55 13.86 1.32
CA VAL A 195 13.47 12.74 1.04
C VAL A 195 13.30 11.64 2.09
N ALA A 196 13.23 11.97 3.37
CA ALA A 196 12.98 10.98 4.42
C ALA A 196 11.62 10.28 4.25
N GLY A 197 10.60 11.02 3.84
CA GLY A 197 9.29 10.48 3.50
C GLY A 197 9.36 9.51 2.31
N VAL A 198 10.02 9.90 1.21
CA VAL A 198 10.16 9.07 -0.02
C VAL A 198 10.97 7.81 0.26
N LEU A 199 12.04 7.90 1.05
CA LEU A 199 12.83 6.76 1.52
C LEU A 199 12.08 5.85 2.51
N SER A 200 10.90 6.25 2.96
CA SER A 200 9.97 5.42 3.73
C SER A 200 8.88 4.82 2.83
N LYS A 201 8.22 5.67 2.03
CA LYS A 201 7.29 5.30 0.96
C LYS A 201 7.18 6.48 -0.02
N GLN A 202 7.21 6.18 -1.31
CA GLN A 202 7.21 7.16 -2.41
C GLN A 202 6.06 8.20 -2.33
N ASN A 203 4.94 7.85 -1.69
CA ASN A 203 3.78 8.74 -1.53
C ASN A 203 4.09 10.10 -0.89
N ALA A 204 5.18 10.24 -0.12
CA ALA A 204 5.53 11.52 0.50
C ALA A 204 5.82 12.63 -0.53
N ILE A 205 6.06 12.27 -1.79
CA ILE A 205 6.30 13.18 -2.90
C ILE A 205 5.15 14.18 -3.11
N VAL A 206 3.94 13.92 -2.59
CA VAL A 206 2.80 14.85 -2.66
C VAL A 206 2.96 16.11 -1.79
N ALA A 207 3.93 16.17 -0.88
CA ALA A 207 4.06 17.28 0.08
C ALA A 207 4.05 18.70 -0.55
N PRO A 208 4.71 18.98 -1.68
CA PRO A 208 4.63 20.29 -2.34
C PRO A 208 3.20 20.64 -2.83
N LEU A 209 2.44 19.66 -3.31
CA LEU A 209 1.02 19.83 -3.68
C LEU A 209 0.17 20.14 -2.44
N LEU A 210 0.43 19.46 -1.32
CA LEU A 210 -0.26 19.75 -0.06
C LEU A 210 0.05 21.18 0.41
N CYS A 211 1.30 21.63 0.31
CA CYS A 211 1.67 23.03 0.59
C CYS A 211 0.93 24.04 -0.30
N LEU A 212 0.69 23.71 -1.57
CA LEU A 212 -0.08 24.55 -2.48
C LEU A 212 -1.54 24.71 -2.02
N ALA A 213 -2.18 23.64 -1.51
CA ALA A 213 -3.53 23.75 -0.96
C ALA A 213 -3.59 24.75 0.21
N PHE A 214 -2.62 24.69 1.14
CA PHE A 214 -2.50 25.65 2.24
C PHE A 214 -2.16 27.07 1.75
N GLU A 215 -1.30 27.22 0.74
CA GLU A 215 -0.97 28.52 0.15
C GLU A 215 -2.20 29.21 -0.42
N LEU A 216 -2.99 28.47 -1.21
CA LEU A 216 -4.19 28.99 -1.86
C LEU A 216 -5.31 29.29 -0.86
N ALA A 217 -5.39 28.54 0.25
CA ALA A 217 -6.36 28.73 1.30
C ALA A 217 -6.09 29.97 2.16
N TYR A 218 -4.90 30.03 2.78
CA TYR A 218 -4.64 30.92 3.92
C TYR A 218 -3.85 32.17 3.57
N PHE A 219 -3.18 32.21 2.42
CA PHE A 219 -2.25 33.28 2.09
C PHE A 219 -2.65 34.02 0.80
N PRO A 220 -3.82 34.70 0.78
CA PRO A 220 -4.20 35.54 -0.36
C PRO A 220 -3.24 36.73 -0.47
N GLY A 221 -2.69 36.96 -1.66
CA GLY A 221 -1.86 38.14 -1.94
C GLY A 221 -0.56 37.83 -2.68
N LYS A 222 0.38 38.79 -2.63
CA LYS A 222 1.69 38.66 -3.31
C LYS A 222 2.54 37.58 -2.63
N ARG A 223 3.07 36.66 -3.45
CA ARG A 223 3.99 35.61 -2.99
C ARG A 223 5.41 36.18 -2.91
N PRO A 224 6.09 36.07 -1.74
CA PRO A 224 7.52 36.39 -1.65
C PRO A 224 8.34 35.62 -2.67
N LEU A 225 9.50 36.16 -3.08
CA LEU A 225 10.39 35.49 -4.04
C LEU A 225 10.75 34.07 -3.60
N ALA A 226 11.06 33.86 -2.32
CA ALA A 226 11.35 32.55 -1.75
C ALA A 226 10.22 31.52 -1.98
N ILE A 227 8.95 31.94 -1.88
CA ILE A 227 7.80 31.07 -2.10
C ILE A 227 7.62 30.75 -3.60
N ARG A 228 7.87 31.72 -4.47
CA ARG A 228 7.87 31.49 -5.92
C ARG A 228 8.96 30.50 -6.34
N LEU A 229 10.18 30.68 -5.82
CA LEU A 229 11.29 29.75 -6.05
C LEU A 229 11.00 28.37 -5.46
N PHE A 230 10.40 28.30 -4.27
CA PHE A 230 9.99 27.04 -3.66
C PHE A 230 9.04 26.24 -4.57
N PHE A 231 7.94 26.84 -5.03
CA PHE A 231 7.01 26.15 -5.93
C PHE A 231 7.61 25.92 -7.32
N GLY A 232 8.49 26.80 -7.79
CA GLY A 232 9.25 26.58 -9.02
C GLY A 232 10.10 25.32 -8.95
N LEU A 233 10.87 25.16 -7.86
CA LEU A 233 11.82 24.07 -7.67
C LEU A 233 11.16 22.75 -7.27
N PHE A 234 10.22 22.77 -6.33
CA PHE A 234 9.67 21.55 -5.73
C PHE A 234 8.34 21.11 -6.31
N LEU A 235 7.70 21.92 -7.16
CA LEU A 235 6.43 21.56 -7.77
C LEU A 235 6.47 21.69 -9.30
N ALA A 236 6.71 22.88 -9.83
CA ALA A 236 6.65 23.14 -11.26
C ALA A 236 7.74 22.37 -12.04
N LEU A 237 8.99 22.43 -11.59
CA LEU A 237 10.10 21.73 -12.25
C LEU A 237 9.89 20.21 -12.26
N PRO A 238 9.65 19.51 -11.12
CA PRO A 238 9.36 18.07 -11.13
C PRO A 238 8.14 17.69 -11.97
N PHE A 239 7.09 18.53 -11.97
CA PHE A 239 5.91 18.31 -12.80
C PHE A 239 6.25 18.38 -14.31
N VAL A 240 7.00 19.41 -14.73
CA VAL A 240 7.46 19.54 -16.11
C VAL A 240 8.38 18.37 -16.49
N VAL A 241 9.31 17.99 -15.62
CA VAL A 241 10.19 16.82 -15.85
C VAL A 241 9.37 15.54 -16.00
N ALA A 242 8.39 15.31 -15.13
CA ALA A 242 7.51 14.14 -15.21
C ALA A 242 6.68 14.16 -16.51
N LEU A 243 6.16 15.32 -16.91
CA LEU A 243 5.41 15.49 -18.15
C LEU A 243 6.28 15.24 -19.38
N LEU A 244 7.50 15.77 -19.42
CA LEU A 244 8.46 15.53 -20.50
C LEU A 244 8.90 14.07 -20.56
N ALA A 245 9.15 13.44 -19.41
CA ALA A 245 9.46 12.01 -19.35
C ALA A 245 8.29 11.14 -19.84
N PHE A 246 7.05 11.52 -19.48
CA PHE A 246 5.85 10.86 -19.97
C PHE A 246 5.63 11.07 -21.47
N ALA A 247 5.91 12.26 -22.00
CA ALA A 247 5.81 12.54 -23.43
C ALA A 247 6.91 11.81 -24.24
N ALA A 248 8.12 11.69 -23.69
CA ALA A 248 9.25 11.05 -24.36
C ALA A 248 9.20 9.51 -24.31
N ALA A 249 8.66 8.92 -23.25
CA ALA A 249 8.63 7.47 -23.05
C ALA A 249 7.36 6.99 -22.31
N PRO A 250 6.15 7.24 -22.85
CA PRO A 250 4.90 6.85 -22.18
C PRO A 250 4.82 5.34 -21.93
N GLN A 251 5.34 4.54 -22.86
CA GLN A 251 5.42 3.09 -22.76
C GLN A 251 6.20 2.61 -21.53
N THR A 252 7.23 3.34 -21.08
CA THR A 252 8.04 2.96 -19.92
C THR A 252 7.25 3.13 -18.63
N LEU A 253 6.47 4.21 -18.51
CA LEU A 253 5.64 4.49 -17.34
C LEU A 253 4.39 3.62 -17.29
N LEU A 254 3.83 3.29 -18.46
CA LEU A 254 2.65 2.44 -18.58
C LEU A 254 3.00 0.94 -18.63
N ARG A 255 4.28 0.57 -18.71
CA ARG A 255 4.72 -0.83 -18.79
C ARG A 255 4.20 -1.69 -17.66
N GLY A 256 4.11 -1.14 -16.44
CA GLY A 256 3.61 -1.88 -15.28
C GLY A 256 2.15 -2.33 -15.45
N TYR A 257 1.37 -1.72 -16.35
CA TYR A 257 0.04 -2.24 -16.68
C TYR A 257 0.11 -3.61 -17.35
N SER A 258 1.24 -4.04 -17.92
CA SER A 258 1.40 -5.40 -18.45
C SER A 258 1.23 -6.50 -17.38
N ASP A 259 1.28 -6.13 -16.10
CA ASP A 259 1.11 -7.04 -14.97
C ASP A 259 -0.36 -7.15 -14.49
N TRP A 260 -1.25 -6.24 -14.94
CA TRP A 260 -2.61 -6.09 -14.42
C TRP A 260 -3.71 -6.49 -15.42
N GLY A 261 -4.86 -6.92 -14.89
CA GLY A 261 -6.07 -7.25 -15.67
C GLY A 261 -6.89 -6.05 -16.17
N PHE A 262 -6.44 -4.82 -15.91
CA PHE A 262 -7.13 -3.58 -16.26
C PHE A 262 -6.19 -2.58 -16.96
N SER A 263 -6.78 -1.60 -17.65
CA SER A 263 -6.06 -0.53 -18.34
C SER A 263 -5.92 0.75 -17.49
N PRO A 264 -5.05 1.71 -17.89
CA PRO A 264 -4.89 2.97 -17.16
C PRO A 264 -6.16 3.82 -17.08
N ASP A 265 -6.94 3.85 -18.16
CA ASP A 265 -8.21 4.57 -18.24
C ASP A 265 -9.28 3.94 -17.32
N GLN A 266 -9.42 2.62 -17.35
CA GLN A 266 -10.29 1.89 -16.43
C GLN A 266 -9.92 2.17 -14.98
N ARG A 267 -8.61 2.20 -14.68
CA ARG A 267 -8.12 2.55 -13.35
C ARG A 267 -8.55 3.97 -12.97
N LEU A 268 -8.25 4.98 -13.78
CA LEU A 268 -8.61 6.37 -13.49
C LEU A 268 -10.12 6.55 -13.27
N LEU A 269 -10.94 5.95 -14.14
CA LEU A 269 -12.40 5.96 -14.00
C LEU A 269 -12.83 5.33 -12.67
N THR A 270 -12.27 4.15 -12.35
CA THR A 270 -12.56 3.45 -11.09
C THR A 270 -12.16 4.28 -9.87
N GLN A 271 -11.01 4.97 -9.92
CA GLN A 271 -10.51 5.76 -8.80
C GLN A 271 -11.45 6.90 -8.39
N THR A 272 -12.25 7.45 -9.31
CA THR A 272 -13.25 8.48 -8.95
C THR A 272 -14.30 7.93 -7.97
N ARG A 273 -14.75 6.70 -8.19
CA ARG A 273 -15.66 6.00 -7.27
C ARG A 273 -14.96 5.58 -5.99
N VAL A 274 -13.70 5.16 -6.08
CA VAL A 274 -12.89 4.82 -4.89
C VAL A 274 -12.73 6.04 -3.98
N LEU A 275 -12.46 7.24 -4.53
CA LEU A 275 -12.36 8.47 -3.74
C LEU A 275 -13.68 8.83 -3.05
N MET A 276 -14.82 8.61 -3.72
CA MET A 276 -16.13 8.80 -3.11
C MET A 276 -16.41 7.75 -2.01
N ASP A 277 -16.03 6.49 -2.22
CA ASP A 277 -16.15 5.42 -1.22
C ASP A 277 -15.27 5.70 0.01
N TYR A 278 -14.06 6.22 -0.20
CA TYR A 278 -13.16 6.67 0.86
C TYR A 278 -13.73 7.86 1.64
N ALA A 279 -14.24 8.89 0.96
CA ALA A 279 -14.90 10.01 1.62
C ALA A 279 -16.11 9.52 2.43
N GLY A 280 -16.94 8.64 1.86
CA GLY A 280 -18.06 8.00 2.56
C GLY A 280 -17.62 7.22 3.80
N SER A 281 -16.58 6.39 3.67
CA SER A 281 -16.04 5.57 4.76
C SER A 281 -15.44 6.38 5.90
N LEU A 282 -14.92 7.59 5.62
CA LEU A 282 -14.39 8.52 6.61
C LEU A 282 -15.48 9.36 7.29
N LEU A 283 -16.56 9.69 6.58
CA LEU A 283 -17.68 10.50 7.10
C LEU A 283 -18.72 9.66 7.82
N TRP A 284 -18.93 8.43 7.35
CA TRP A 284 -19.87 7.46 7.89
C TRP A 284 -19.18 6.10 8.02
N PRO A 285 -18.31 5.94 9.03
CA PRO A 285 -17.60 4.69 9.20
C PRO A 285 -18.58 3.57 9.55
N ARG A 286 -18.50 2.50 8.76
CA ARG A 286 -19.17 1.22 8.99
C ARG A 286 -18.06 0.19 9.19
N GLY A 287 -17.58 0.08 10.43
CA GLY A 287 -16.40 -0.73 10.78
C GLY A 287 -16.48 -2.20 10.33
N GLU A 288 -17.69 -2.77 10.29
CA GLU A 288 -17.93 -4.13 9.80
C GLU A 288 -17.76 -4.27 8.27
N HIS A 289 -18.16 -3.25 7.50
CA HIS A 289 -18.01 -3.20 6.04
C HIS A 289 -16.60 -2.85 5.57
N MET A 290 -15.77 -2.33 6.47
CA MET A 290 -14.35 -2.20 6.20
C MET A 290 -13.78 -3.61 5.99
N SER A 291 -12.88 -3.82 5.04
CA SER A 291 -12.26 -5.11 4.76
C SER A 291 -10.87 -4.94 4.16
N LEU A 292 -9.96 -5.83 4.56
CA LEU A 292 -8.66 -5.96 3.90
C LEU A 292 -8.81 -6.57 2.49
N PHE A 293 -9.83 -7.39 2.30
CA PHE A 293 -10.18 -8.04 1.04
C PHE A 293 -11.22 -7.21 0.29
N ARG A 294 -10.77 -6.48 -0.74
CA ARG A 294 -11.59 -5.58 -1.58
C ARG A 294 -11.26 -5.75 -3.07
N ASP A 295 -10.77 -6.94 -3.43
CA ASP A 295 -10.54 -7.39 -4.80
C ASP A 295 -11.85 -7.55 -5.60
N ASP A 296 -13.00 -7.45 -4.93
CA ASP A 296 -14.34 -7.43 -5.51
C ASP A 296 -14.83 -6.04 -5.95
N PHE A 297 -14.01 -4.98 -5.78
CA PHE A 297 -14.39 -3.63 -6.20
C PHE A 297 -14.55 -3.58 -7.73
N VAL A 298 -15.78 -3.37 -8.19
CA VAL A 298 -16.13 -3.38 -9.62
C VAL A 298 -15.35 -2.32 -10.39
N ILE A 299 -14.57 -2.78 -11.37
CA ILE A 299 -13.80 -1.94 -12.30
C ILE A 299 -14.75 -1.20 -13.24
N SER A 300 -14.53 0.11 -13.36
CA SER A 300 -15.24 0.95 -14.31
C SER A 300 -14.66 0.77 -15.71
N VAL A 301 -15.41 0.12 -16.61
CA VAL A 301 -15.02 -0.10 -18.02
C VAL A 301 -15.52 1.01 -18.96
N GLY A 302 -16.27 1.96 -18.42
CA GLY A 302 -16.73 3.17 -19.11
C GLY A 302 -17.43 4.14 -18.16
N LEU A 303 -17.85 5.30 -18.65
CA LEU A 303 -18.51 6.34 -17.84
C LEU A 303 -19.83 5.88 -17.21
N PHE A 304 -20.54 4.97 -17.88
CA PHE A 304 -21.83 4.45 -17.42
C PHE A 304 -21.82 2.96 -17.08
N ALA A 305 -20.63 2.35 -17.05
CA ALA A 305 -20.43 0.94 -16.75
C ALA A 305 -19.41 0.80 -15.60
N PRO A 306 -19.85 0.95 -14.33
CA PRO A 306 -21.22 1.21 -13.88
C PRO A 306 -21.61 2.70 -13.89
N ALA A 307 -22.92 2.99 -13.86
CA ALA A 307 -23.49 4.35 -13.89
C ALA A 307 -23.01 5.24 -12.73
N THR A 308 -22.63 4.63 -11.61
CA THR A 308 -22.02 5.33 -10.47
C THR A 308 -20.70 6.03 -10.81
N THR A 309 -20.05 5.69 -11.94
CA THR A 309 -18.79 6.33 -12.37
C THR A 309 -19.02 7.79 -12.77
N ALA A 310 -19.97 8.04 -13.68
CA ALA A 310 -20.35 9.41 -14.05
C ALA A 310 -20.86 10.22 -12.84
N LEU A 311 -21.64 9.59 -11.95
CA LEU A 311 -22.11 10.24 -10.72
C LEU A 311 -20.97 10.61 -9.77
N ALA A 312 -19.98 9.72 -9.60
CA ALA A 312 -18.82 10.00 -8.76
C ALA A 312 -17.98 11.15 -9.33
N ILE A 313 -17.76 11.17 -10.65
CA ILE A 313 -17.08 12.28 -11.34
C ILE A 313 -17.84 13.59 -11.12
N ALA A 314 -19.14 13.61 -11.41
CA ALA A 314 -19.97 14.80 -11.24
C ALA A 314 -19.98 15.28 -9.77
N GLY A 315 -20.11 14.36 -8.81
CA GLY A 315 -20.08 14.67 -7.39
C GLY A 315 -18.76 15.28 -6.92
N LEU A 316 -17.62 14.70 -7.32
CA LEU A 316 -16.30 15.23 -6.99
C LEU A 316 -16.07 16.61 -7.61
N LEU A 317 -16.49 16.82 -8.86
CA LEU A 317 -16.36 18.12 -9.54
C LEU A 317 -17.26 19.18 -8.90
N ALA A 318 -18.53 18.86 -8.64
CA ALA A 318 -19.49 19.77 -8.03
C ALA A 318 -19.05 20.17 -6.60
N LEU A 319 -18.64 19.20 -5.78
CA LEU A 319 -18.15 19.48 -4.43
C LEU A 319 -16.85 20.31 -4.46
N SER A 320 -15.93 20.00 -5.38
CA SER A 320 -14.70 20.79 -5.53
C SER A 320 -14.99 22.22 -5.96
N ALA A 321 -15.90 22.43 -6.92
CA ALA A 321 -16.31 23.75 -7.37
C ALA A 321 -16.97 24.55 -6.24
N LEU A 322 -17.86 23.92 -5.47
CA LEU A 322 -18.48 24.53 -4.28
C LEU A 322 -17.44 24.95 -3.24
N VAL A 323 -16.46 24.08 -2.97
CA VAL A 323 -15.39 24.37 -2.00
C VAL A 323 -14.46 25.49 -2.50
N VAL A 324 -14.19 25.57 -3.81
CA VAL A 324 -13.46 26.68 -4.43
C VAL A 324 -14.19 28.01 -4.21
N GLU A 325 -15.51 28.03 -4.44
CA GLU A 325 -16.34 29.22 -4.22
C GLU A 325 -16.34 29.65 -2.75
N LEU A 326 -16.40 28.68 -1.83
CA LEU A 326 -16.40 28.93 -0.39
C LEU A 326 -15.00 29.27 0.18
N ARG A 327 -13.93 29.23 -0.62
CA ARG A 327 -12.54 29.37 -0.14
C ARG A 327 -12.30 30.61 0.70
N ARG A 328 -12.85 31.76 0.32
CA ARG A 328 -12.67 33.02 1.08
C ARG A 328 -13.44 33.05 2.39
N ARG A 329 -14.56 32.31 2.47
CA ARG A 329 -15.42 32.24 3.67
C ARG A 329 -14.99 31.15 4.64
N ALA A 330 -14.43 30.06 4.12
CA ALA A 330 -13.96 28.90 4.87
C ALA A 330 -12.64 28.37 4.26
N PRO A 331 -11.50 29.06 4.47
CA PRO A 331 -10.22 28.64 3.92
C PRO A 331 -9.79 27.25 4.44
N SER A 332 -10.18 26.91 5.66
CA SER A 332 -9.92 25.59 6.24
C SER A 332 -10.69 24.45 5.55
N LEU A 333 -11.93 24.72 5.09
CA LEU A 333 -12.69 23.78 4.27
C LEU A 333 -11.97 23.52 2.94
N PHE A 334 -11.50 24.59 2.27
CA PHE A 334 -10.73 24.49 1.03
C PHE A 334 -9.42 23.72 1.23
N ALA A 335 -8.62 24.11 2.22
CA ALA A 335 -7.34 23.44 2.48
C ALA A 335 -7.56 21.95 2.77
N GLY A 336 -8.55 21.60 3.60
CA GLY A 336 -8.83 20.22 3.96
C GLY A 336 -9.31 19.37 2.79
N TRP A 337 -10.28 19.86 2.01
CA TRP A 337 -10.82 19.11 0.86
C TRP A 337 -9.75 18.85 -0.20
N PHE A 338 -8.98 19.88 -0.58
CA PHE A 338 -7.92 19.70 -1.56
C PHE A 338 -6.72 18.92 -0.99
N PHE A 339 -6.46 18.98 0.32
CA PHE A 339 -5.49 18.07 0.95
C PHE A 339 -5.93 16.61 0.79
N PHE A 340 -7.20 16.30 1.03
CA PHE A 340 -7.73 14.93 0.87
C PHE A 340 -7.54 14.42 -0.57
N LEU A 341 -7.89 15.22 -1.58
CA LEU A 341 -7.73 14.83 -2.99
C LEU A 341 -6.24 14.73 -3.40
N LEU A 342 -5.42 15.72 -3.03
CA LEU A 342 -4.01 15.77 -3.42
C LEU A 342 -3.17 14.72 -2.70
N ALA A 343 -3.50 14.37 -1.45
CA ALA A 343 -2.82 13.29 -0.74
C ALA A 343 -3.08 11.91 -1.39
N HIS A 344 -4.23 11.74 -2.05
CA HIS A 344 -4.54 10.56 -2.85
C HIS A 344 -3.93 10.58 -4.26
N SER A 345 -3.34 11.69 -4.70
CA SER A 345 -2.94 11.88 -6.10
C SER A 345 -1.85 10.92 -6.59
N VAL A 346 -1.10 10.25 -5.72
CA VAL A 346 -0.16 9.18 -6.12
C VAL A 346 -0.90 7.85 -6.26
N GLU A 347 -1.63 7.42 -5.23
CA GLU A 347 -2.26 6.10 -5.19
C GLU A 347 -3.57 6.01 -6.00
N SER A 348 -4.18 7.15 -6.31
CA SER A 348 -5.40 7.29 -7.14
C SER A 348 -5.12 7.85 -8.54
N SER A 349 -3.90 7.67 -9.04
CA SER A 349 -3.46 8.13 -10.37
C SER A 349 -3.47 7.04 -11.44
N VAL A 350 -2.83 7.34 -12.58
CA VAL A 350 -2.45 6.40 -13.63
C VAL A 350 -1.37 5.42 -13.21
N LEU A 351 -0.78 5.47 -12.02
CA LEU A 351 0.23 4.49 -11.63
C LEU A 351 -0.39 3.08 -11.51
N PRO A 352 0.29 2.02 -12.03
CA PRO A 352 -0.22 0.65 -12.07
C PRO A 352 -0.17 0.00 -10.68
N LEU A 353 -1.07 0.45 -9.82
CA LEU A 353 -1.24 -0.01 -8.44
C LEU A 353 -2.59 -0.68 -8.27
N GLU A 354 -2.72 -1.51 -7.24
CA GLU A 354 -3.98 -2.11 -6.81
C GLU A 354 -5.14 -1.10 -6.75
N MET A 355 -6.35 -1.56 -6.97
CA MET A 355 -7.52 -0.69 -7.10
C MET A 355 -7.89 -0.01 -5.78
N TYR A 356 -7.95 -0.77 -4.70
CA TYR A 356 -8.53 -0.32 -3.44
C TYR A 356 -7.74 -0.84 -2.23
N TYR A 357 -7.41 0.05 -1.29
CA TYR A 357 -6.90 -0.32 0.02
C TYR A 357 -7.23 0.75 1.07
N GLU A 358 -7.70 0.32 2.23
CA GLU A 358 -8.10 1.20 3.33
C GLU A 358 -6.95 2.08 3.84
N HIS A 359 -5.76 1.49 3.97
CA HIS A 359 -4.58 2.16 4.53
C HIS A 359 -4.10 3.37 3.71
N ARG A 360 -4.58 3.52 2.46
CA ARG A 360 -4.30 4.70 1.62
C ARG A 360 -4.88 5.99 2.22
N ASN A 361 -5.90 5.88 3.06
CA ASN A 361 -6.55 7.00 3.72
C ASN A 361 -5.79 7.57 4.92
N TYR A 362 -4.66 6.97 5.33
CA TYR A 362 -3.95 7.37 6.54
C TYR A 362 -3.57 8.86 6.56
N LEU A 363 -2.89 9.34 5.51
CA LEU A 363 -2.56 10.76 5.36
C LEU A 363 -3.78 11.60 4.91
N PRO A 364 -4.52 11.24 3.84
CA PRO A 364 -5.67 12.02 3.35
C PRO A 364 -6.76 12.34 4.40
N ALA A 365 -6.98 11.44 5.36
CA ALA A 365 -7.98 11.62 6.40
C ALA A 365 -7.72 12.86 7.29
N PHE A 366 -6.47 13.32 7.43
CA PHE A 366 -6.18 14.61 8.08
C PHE A 366 -6.80 15.79 7.33
N GLY A 367 -6.76 15.75 5.99
CA GLY A 367 -7.37 16.75 5.13
C GLY A 367 -8.88 16.78 5.32
N LEU A 368 -9.52 15.61 5.29
CA LEU A 368 -10.97 15.55 5.47
C LEU A 368 -11.41 15.98 6.89
N ALA A 369 -10.65 15.62 7.93
CA ALA A 369 -10.89 16.10 9.30
C ALA A 369 -10.78 17.63 9.41
N LEU A 370 -9.78 18.24 8.75
CA LEU A 370 -9.65 19.70 8.64
C LEU A 370 -10.83 20.31 7.86
N ALA A 371 -11.27 19.66 6.79
CA ALA A 371 -12.40 20.11 5.98
C ALA A 371 -13.69 20.19 6.81
N LEU A 372 -13.98 19.12 7.57
CA LEU A 372 -15.15 19.02 8.45
C LEU A 372 -15.19 20.14 9.49
N VAL A 373 -14.09 20.34 10.21
CA VAL A 373 -13.97 21.44 11.18
C VAL A 373 -14.04 22.81 10.48
N GLY A 374 -13.49 22.90 9.26
CA GLY A 374 -13.54 24.10 8.44
C GLY A 374 -14.96 24.55 8.06
N THR A 375 -15.94 23.64 8.01
CA THR A 375 -17.35 23.99 7.76
C THR A 375 -17.94 24.90 8.84
N LEU A 376 -17.41 24.87 10.06
CA LEU A 376 -17.85 25.73 11.17
C LEU A 376 -17.61 27.22 10.88
N ALA A 377 -16.68 27.55 9.97
CA ALA A 377 -16.47 28.92 9.51
C ALA A 377 -17.67 29.47 8.74
N LEU A 378 -18.57 28.62 8.23
CA LEU A 378 -19.76 29.02 7.49
C LEU A 378 -20.96 29.33 8.40
N TRP A 379 -20.92 28.95 9.69
CA TRP A 379 -22.04 29.18 10.60
C TRP A 379 -22.18 30.67 10.95
N PRO A 380 -23.38 31.27 10.84
CA PRO A 380 -23.61 32.65 11.26
C PRO A 380 -23.25 32.87 12.74
N ARG A 381 -22.41 33.88 13.02
CA ARG A 381 -22.10 34.31 14.39
C ARG A 381 -23.30 35.08 14.96
N ARG A 382 -23.98 34.52 15.96
CA ARG A 382 -25.03 35.24 16.71
C ARG A 382 -24.40 36.02 17.87
N GLY A 383 -24.09 37.30 17.63
CA GLY A 383 -23.59 38.24 18.64
C GLY A 383 -22.07 38.22 18.90
N ALA A 384 -21.63 38.94 19.94
CA ALA A 384 -20.23 39.06 20.35
C ALA A 384 -19.65 37.77 20.97
N ALA A 385 -20.53 36.84 21.39
CA ALA A 385 -20.13 35.50 21.78
C ALA A 385 -19.83 34.69 20.51
N GLY A 386 -18.55 34.35 20.29
CA GLY A 386 -18.12 33.48 19.20
C GLY A 386 -18.76 32.08 19.27
N LEU A 387 -18.24 31.13 18.47
CA LEU A 387 -18.73 29.74 18.43
C LEU A 387 -18.86 29.18 19.88
N ARG A 388 -19.97 28.54 20.25
CA ARG A 388 -20.08 27.94 21.60
C ARG A 388 -19.34 26.60 21.59
N LEU A 389 -18.27 26.50 22.39
CA LEU A 389 -17.45 25.28 22.47
C LEU A 389 -18.19 24.09 23.08
N ALA A 390 -19.09 24.32 24.04
CA ALA A 390 -19.71 23.23 24.80
C ALA A 390 -20.54 22.25 23.93
N PRO A 391 -21.49 22.70 23.08
CA PRO A 391 -22.22 21.78 22.19
C PRO A 391 -21.31 21.03 21.22
N LEU A 392 -20.29 21.72 20.68
CA LEU A 392 -19.32 21.11 19.78
C LEU A 392 -18.45 20.07 20.50
N ALA A 393 -18.03 20.35 21.72
CA ALA A 393 -17.27 19.42 22.56
C ALA A 393 -18.12 18.19 22.89
N TRP A 394 -19.41 18.35 23.23
CA TRP A 394 -20.32 17.21 23.44
C TRP A 394 -20.48 16.36 22.19
N PHE A 395 -20.73 16.98 21.04
CA PHE A 395 -20.81 16.28 19.76
C PHE A 395 -19.49 15.55 19.43
N ALA A 396 -18.36 16.23 19.59
CA ALA A 396 -17.04 15.65 19.34
C ALA A 396 -16.74 14.48 20.27
N THR A 397 -17.09 14.57 21.55
CA THR A 397 -16.94 13.47 22.52
C THR A 397 -17.81 12.29 22.13
N ALA A 398 -19.08 12.52 21.76
CA ALA A 398 -19.97 11.45 21.30
C ALA A 398 -19.43 10.79 20.01
N ALA A 399 -18.97 11.59 19.05
CA ALA A 399 -18.36 11.08 17.83
C ALA A 399 -17.07 10.28 18.13
N CYS A 400 -16.19 10.77 19.00
CA CYS A 400 -15.00 10.04 19.43
C CYS A 400 -15.35 8.72 20.12
N LEU A 401 -16.41 8.68 20.93
CA LEU A 401 -16.87 7.46 21.57
C LEU A 401 -17.37 6.44 20.54
N VAL A 402 -18.18 6.87 19.57
CA VAL A 402 -18.65 6.00 18.48
C VAL A 402 -17.48 5.46 17.66
N LEU A 403 -16.54 6.33 17.28
CA LEU A 403 -15.34 5.92 16.54
C LEU A 403 -14.47 4.96 17.35
N ALA A 404 -14.30 5.20 18.66
CA ALA A 404 -13.57 4.31 19.56
C ALA A 404 -14.23 2.92 19.64
N LEU A 405 -15.56 2.86 19.77
CA LEU A 405 -16.29 1.58 19.78
C LEU A 405 -16.16 0.83 18.46
N GLN A 406 -16.28 1.52 17.33
CA GLN A 406 -16.07 0.90 16.02
C GLN A 406 -14.62 0.43 15.83
N THR A 407 -13.64 1.23 16.25
CA THR A 407 -12.23 0.87 16.23
C THR A 407 -11.97 -0.35 17.10
N TYR A 408 -12.58 -0.44 18.28
CA TYR A 408 -12.50 -1.62 19.13
C TYR A 408 -13.01 -2.87 18.42
N GLY A 409 -14.24 -2.83 17.87
CA GLY A 409 -14.81 -3.96 17.13
C GLY A 409 -13.95 -4.38 15.92
N ARG A 410 -13.37 -3.39 15.23
CA ARG A 410 -12.43 -3.62 14.14
C ARG A 410 -11.15 -4.28 14.64
N VAL A 411 -10.54 -3.80 15.72
CA VAL A 411 -9.34 -4.41 16.30
C VAL A 411 -9.62 -5.85 16.74
N GLN A 412 -10.81 -6.15 17.29
CA GLN A 412 -11.20 -7.52 17.62
C GLN A 412 -11.18 -8.44 16.41
N THR A 413 -11.68 -7.96 15.27
CA THR A 413 -11.61 -8.68 13.99
C THR A 413 -10.15 -8.92 13.57
N TRP A 414 -9.27 -7.93 13.77
CA TRP A 414 -7.86 -8.00 13.39
C TRP A 414 -6.97 -8.83 14.34
N ARG A 415 -7.53 -9.39 15.42
CA ARG A 415 -6.79 -10.27 16.33
C ARG A 415 -6.37 -11.60 15.70
N SER A 416 -7.10 -12.10 14.72
CA SER A 416 -6.81 -13.40 14.12
C SER A 416 -7.11 -13.42 12.62
N LYS A 417 -6.36 -14.25 11.89
CA LYS A 417 -6.57 -14.40 10.44
C LYS A 417 -7.97 -14.96 10.12
N PRO A 418 -8.49 -15.97 10.84
CA PRO A 418 -9.86 -16.46 10.62
C PRO A 418 -10.93 -15.39 10.81
N ALA A 419 -10.81 -14.52 11.83
CA ALA A 419 -11.79 -13.45 12.05
C ALA A 419 -11.78 -12.41 10.92
N ILE A 420 -10.59 -12.02 10.43
CA ILE A 420 -10.47 -11.10 9.27
C ILE A 420 -11.15 -11.70 8.04
N VAL A 421 -10.90 -12.99 7.76
CA VAL A 421 -11.45 -13.68 6.59
C VAL A 421 -12.96 -13.89 6.73
N ALA A 422 -13.45 -14.27 7.91
CA ALA A 422 -14.88 -14.42 8.17
C ALA A 422 -15.64 -13.10 7.97
N ASN A 423 -15.11 -11.99 8.50
CA ASN A 423 -15.69 -10.66 8.27
C ASN A 423 -15.70 -10.31 6.78
N ALA A 424 -14.61 -10.60 6.06
CA ALA A 424 -14.54 -10.38 4.63
C ALA A 424 -15.57 -11.20 3.85
N LEU A 425 -15.78 -12.48 4.16
CA LEU A 425 -16.73 -13.33 3.45
C LEU A 425 -18.21 -12.95 3.71
N ILE A 426 -18.52 -12.30 4.84
CA ILE A 426 -19.85 -11.77 5.13
C ILE A 426 -20.15 -10.56 4.23
N HIS A 427 -19.21 -9.63 4.08
CA HIS A 427 -19.44 -8.35 3.41
C HIS A 427 -18.95 -8.30 1.95
N HIS A 428 -18.03 -9.18 1.59
CA HIS A 428 -17.38 -9.34 0.29
C HIS A 428 -17.38 -10.82 -0.13
N PRO A 429 -18.56 -11.46 -0.26
CA PRO A 429 -18.65 -12.89 -0.56
C PRO A 429 -18.00 -13.24 -1.91
N GLU A 430 -17.90 -12.31 -2.85
CA GLU A 430 -17.30 -12.57 -4.17
C GLU A 430 -15.78 -12.35 -4.21
N SER A 431 -15.15 -11.98 -3.08
CA SER A 431 -13.69 -11.86 -3.01
C SER A 431 -13.02 -13.21 -3.25
N LEU A 432 -12.24 -13.29 -4.33
CA LEU A 432 -11.41 -14.43 -4.67
C LEU A 432 -10.39 -14.66 -3.56
N ARG A 433 -9.67 -13.61 -3.16
CA ARG A 433 -8.60 -13.70 -2.16
C ARG A 433 -9.12 -14.13 -0.79
N ALA A 434 -10.30 -13.65 -0.37
CA ALA A 434 -10.90 -14.08 0.89
C ALA A 434 -11.27 -15.57 0.87
N ARG A 435 -11.88 -16.04 -0.22
CA ARG A 435 -12.25 -17.47 -0.37
C ARG A 435 -11.05 -18.39 -0.45
N GLN A 436 -10.02 -18.01 -1.20
CA GLN A 436 -8.73 -18.74 -1.23
C GLN A 436 -8.12 -18.79 0.17
N THR A 437 -8.09 -17.66 0.87
CA THR A 437 -7.54 -17.61 2.23
C THR A 437 -8.34 -18.49 3.19
N GLN A 438 -9.68 -18.52 3.09
CA GLN A 438 -10.51 -19.42 3.87
C GLN A 438 -10.21 -20.89 3.56
N ALA A 439 -10.03 -21.24 2.28
CA ALA A 439 -9.70 -22.60 1.90
C ALA A 439 -8.37 -23.07 2.52
N PHE A 440 -7.35 -22.20 2.60
CA PHE A 440 -6.10 -22.52 3.29
C PHE A 440 -6.25 -22.62 4.81
N ILE A 441 -7.15 -21.84 5.42
CA ILE A 441 -7.49 -22.00 6.84
C ILE A 441 -8.15 -23.36 7.08
N ASP A 442 -9.15 -23.71 6.26
CA ASP A 442 -9.86 -24.99 6.35
C ASP A 442 -8.89 -26.17 6.13
N LEU A 443 -7.97 -26.06 5.16
CA LEU A 443 -6.94 -27.06 4.91
C LEU A 443 -5.99 -27.23 6.10
N ALA A 444 -5.52 -26.13 6.70
CA ALA A 444 -4.64 -26.18 7.87
C ALA A 444 -5.30 -26.83 9.10
N GLU A 445 -6.63 -26.80 9.16
CA GLU A 445 -7.44 -27.46 10.20
C GLU A 445 -7.88 -28.88 9.81
N GLY A 446 -7.39 -29.42 8.68
CA GLY A 446 -7.74 -30.76 8.18
C GLY A 446 -9.13 -30.87 7.56
N ARG A 447 -9.83 -29.75 7.36
CA ARG A 447 -11.19 -29.68 6.78
C ARG A 447 -11.14 -29.58 5.25
N THR A 448 -10.52 -30.57 4.60
CA THR A 448 -10.27 -30.57 3.14
C THR A 448 -11.56 -30.41 2.32
N ASP A 449 -12.66 -31.05 2.72
CA ASP A 449 -13.93 -30.93 1.99
C ASP A 449 -14.50 -29.51 2.03
N ALA A 450 -14.32 -28.80 3.15
CA ALA A 450 -14.70 -27.39 3.26
C ALA A 450 -13.80 -26.50 2.39
N ALA A 451 -12.49 -26.78 2.36
CA ALA A 451 -11.55 -26.06 1.51
C ALA A 451 -11.90 -26.21 0.01
N LEU A 452 -12.16 -27.44 -0.45
CA LEU A 452 -12.58 -27.71 -1.83
C LEU A 452 -13.95 -27.10 -2.14
N ALA A 453 -14.88 -27.07 -1.18
CA ALA A 453 -16.17 -26.43 -1.37
C ALA A 453 -16.05 -24.92 -1.65
N GLN A 454 -15.05 -24.22 -1.10
CA GLN A 454 -14.78 -22.82 -1.46
C GLN A 454 -14.37 -22.69 -2.92
N MET A 455 -13.50 -23.58 -3.42
CA MET A 455 -13.07 -23.58 -4.81
C MET A 455 -14.22 -23.92 -5.77
N HIS A 456 -15.05 -24.90 -5.43
CA HIS A 456 -16.24 -25.23 -6.23
C HIS A 456 -17.25 -24.07 -6.33
N ARG A 457 -17.34 -23.20 -5.32
CA ARG A 457 -18.14 -21.96 -5.42
C ARG A 457 -17.52 -21.01 -6.44
N LEU A 458 -16.21 -20.75 -6.35
CA LEU A 458 -15.49 -19.86 -7.27
C LEU A 458 -15.51 -20.37 -8.72
N GLN A 459 -15.53 -21.68 -8.94
CA GLN A 459 -15.67 -22.30 -10.27
C GLN A 459 -17.00 -21.96 -10.97
N ARG A 460 -18.01 -21.45 -10.23
CA ARG A 460 -19.29 -20.96 -10.80
C ARG A 460 -19.30 -19.45 -11.06
N SER A 461 -18.19 -18.75 -10.81
CA SER A 461 -18.08 -17.31 -11.06
C SER A 461 -18.31 -16.98 -12.53
N ALA A 462 -18.96 -15.84 -12.79
CA ALA A 462 -19.10 -15.31 -14.14
C ALA A 462 -17.76 -14.94 -14.78
N GLN A 463 -16.74 -14.63 -13.96
CA GLN A 463 -15.42 -14.22 -14.42
C GLN A 463 -14.57 -15.44 -14.81
N PRO A 464 -14.12 -15.57 -16.08
CA PRO A 464 -13.30 -16.69 -16.52
C PRO A 464 -12.01 -16.85 -15.71
N ARG A 465 -11.29 -15.75 -15.43
CA ARG A 465 -10.07 -15.79 -14.61
C ARG A 465 -10.32 -16.40 -13.22
N THR A 466 -11.42 -16.03 -12.55
CA THR A 466 -11.77 -16.62 -11.25
C THR A 466 -11.99 -18.12 -11.34
N ARG A 467 -12.67 -18.60 -12.38
CA ARG A 467 -12.86 -20.04 -12.60
C ARG A 467 -11.54 -20.77 -12.85
N LEU A 468 -10.68 -20.19 -13.69
CA LEU A 468 -9.33 -20.72 -13.96
C LEU A 468 -8.54 -20.89 -12.66
N LEU A 469 -8.43 -19.84 -11.86
CA LEU A 469 -7.66 -19.87 -10.61
C LEU A 469 -8.23 -20.88 -9.62
N ALA A 470 -9.56 -20.93 -9.48
CA ALA A 470 -10.23 -21.87 -8.59
C ALA A 470 -10.07 -23.34 -8.99
N ARG A 471 -9.96 -23.65 -10.28
CA ARG A 471 -9.67 -25.03 -10.75
C ARG A 471 -8.25 -25.45 -10.39
N ILE A 472 -7.28 -24.57 -10.60
CA ILE A 472 -5.88 -24.84 -10.26
C ILE A 472 -5.73 -25.00 -8.74
N ASP A 473 -6.32 -24.10 -7.95
CA ASP A 473 -6.28 -24.19 -6.48
C ASP A 473 -6.98 -25.43 -5.93
N ALA A 474 -8.10 -25.87 -6.53
CA ALA A 474 -8.75 -27.11 -6.11
C ALA A 474 -7.81 -28.32 -6.22
N VAL A 475 -7.03 -28.39 -7.30
CA VAL A 475 -6.01 -29.41 -7.49
C VAL A 475 -4.88 -29.25 -6.46
N SER A 476 -4.37 -28.03 -6.28
CA SER A 476 -3.34 -27.74 -5.27
C SER A 476 -3.76 -28.16 -3.86
N ILE A 477 -5.00 -27.85 -3.47
CA ILE A 477 -5.56 -28.20 -2.16
C ILE A 477 -5.69 -29.71 -2.01
N ALA A 478 -6.17 -30.42 -3.03
CA ALA A 478 -6.27 -31.88 -2.99
C ALA A 478 -4.87 -32.52 -2.84
N CYS A 479 -3.88 -32.04 -3.60
CA CYS A 479 -2.49 -32.47 -3.48
C CYS A 479 -1.92 -32.23 -2.07
N LEU A 480 -2.08 -31.03 -1.53
CA LEU A 480 -1.60 -30.69 -0.18
C LEU A 480 -2.27 -31.51 0.92
N ALA A 481 -3.52 -31.94 0.70
CA ALA A 481 -4.25 -32.81 1.61
C ALA A 481 -3.92 -34.31 1.44
N GLY A 482 -3.03 -34.67 0.51
CA GLY A 482 -2.71 -36.08 0.19
C GLY A 482 -3.88 -36.86 -0.41
N ARG A 483 -4.89 -36.17 -0.95
CA ARG A 483 -6.05 -36.77 -1.61
C ARG A 483 -5.80 -36.91 -3.12
N PRO A 484 -6.44 -37.88 -3.79
CA PRO A 484 -6.37 -37.95 -5.25
C PRO A 484 -6.94 -36.67 -5.87
N ALA A 485 -6.16 -36.03 -6.73
CA ALA A 485 -6.57 -34.86 -7.48
C ALA A 485 -6.95 -35.25 -8.91
N ASP A 486 -8.00 -34.63 -9.45
CA ASP A 486 -8.44 -34.84 -10.84
C ASP A 486 -7.60 -33.98 -11.80
N PRO A 487 -6.68 -34.56 -12.60
CA PRO A 487 -5.86 -33.80 -13.54
C PRO A 487 -6.68 -33.12 -14.63
N SER A 488 -7.91 -33.57 -14.92
CA SER A 488 -8.77 -32.97 -15.94
C SER A 488 -9.21 -31.55 -15.57
N GLU A 489 -9.19 -31.18 -14.27
CA GLU A 489 -9.44 -29.81 -13.82
C GLU A 489 -8.40 -28.84 -14.37
N LEU A 490 -7.13 -29.26 -14.54
CA LEU A 490 -6.08 -28.42 -15.12
C LEU A 490 -6.32 -28.17 -16.61
N THR A 491 -6.76 -29.20 -17.34
CA THR A 491 -7.15 -29.04 -18.75
C THR A 491 -8.39 -28.15 -18.87
N ARG A 492 -9.38 -28.30 -17.98
CA ARG A 492 -10.55 -27.42 -17.93
C ARG A 492 -10.18 -25.98 -17.55
N ALA A 493 -9.20 -25.77 -16.69
CA ALA A 493 -8.70 -24.44 -16.35
C ALA A 493 -8.20 -23.67 -17.59
N LEU A 494 -7.56 -24.36 -18.53
CA LEU A 494 -7.09 -23.74 -19.78
C LEU A 494 -8.22 -23.26 -20.70
N THR A 495 -9.44 -23.78 -20.57
CA THR A 495 -10.60 -23.27 -21.33
C THR A 495 -10.98 -21.84 -20.92
N ASP A 496 -10.62 -21.46 -19.69
CA ASP A 496 -10.83 -20.13 -19.12
C ASP A 496 -9.55 -19.26 -19.19
N ALA A 497 -8.51 -19.71 -19.90
CA ALA A 497 -7.25 -18.99 -20.03
C ALA A 497 -7.46 -17.61 -20.67
N GLN A 498 -6.76 -16.62 -20.14
CA GLN A 498 -6.89 -15.24 -20.57
C GLN A 498 -5.75 -14.87 -21.52
N ALA A 499 -6.02 -13.91 -22.42
CA ALA A 499 -5.01 -13.35 -23.33
C ALA A 499 -3.84 -12.64 -22.59
N LYS A 500 -3.97 -12.44 -21.29
CA LYS A 500 -2.98 -11.81 -20.43
C LYS A 500 -2.90 -12.52 -19.09
N VAL A 501 -1.69 -12.93 -18.73
CA VAL A 501 -1.35 -13.51 -17.43
C VAL A 501 -1.07 -12.38 -16.43
N THR A 502 -1.58 -12.52 -15.22
CA THR A 502 -1.35 -11.60 -14.10
C THR A 502 -0.63 -12.30 -12.95
N LEU A 503 -0.30 -11.55 -11.90
CA LEU A 503 0.30 -12.12 -10.69
C LEU A 503 -0.61 -13.14 -9.99
N ASP A 504 -1.92 -13.06 -10.16
CA ASP A 504 -2.84 -14.03 -9.54
C ASP A 504 -2.64 -15.44 -10.12
N GLU A 505 -2.45 -15.57 -11.45
CA GLU A 505 -2.10 -16.85 -12.09
C GLU A 505 -0.74 -17.36 -11.61
N VAL A 506 0.25 -16.48 -11.46
CA VAL A 506 1.60 -16.86 -10.99
C VAL A 506 1.53 -17.47 -9.59
N LEU A 507 0.82 -16.83 -8.66
CA LEU A 507 0.72 -17.29 -7.27
C LEU A 507 0.08 -18.68 -7.17
N VAL A 508 -1.01 -18.89 -7.91
CA VAL A 508 -1.76 -20.16 -7.89
C VAL A 508 -0.98 -21.28 -8.60
N VAL A 509 -0.28 -20.98 -9.69
CA VAL A 509 0.55 -21.94 -10.42
C VAL A 509 1.82 -22.31 -9.66
N ASP A 510 2.45 -21.35 -8.98
CA ASP A 510 3.61 -21.62 -8.11
C ASP A 510 3.23 -22.58 -6.98
N LEU A 511 2.09 -22.32 -6.33
CA LEU A 511 1.57 -23.22 -5.31
C LEU A 511 1.31 -24.63 -5.85
N LEU A 512 0.69 -24.76 -7.03
CA LEU A 512 0.48 -26.07 -7.66
C LEU A 512 1.82 -26.78 -7.90
N ALA A 513 2.80 -26.06 -8.46
CA ALA A 513 4.11 -26.61 -8.74
C ALA A 513 4.81 -27.12 -7.46
N GLN A 514 4.65 -26.42 -6.34
CA GLN A 514 5.17 -26.85 -5.03
C GLN A 514 4.38 -28.04 -4.46
N ALA A 515 3.05 -28.00 -4.52
CA ALA A 515 2.16 -29.03 -4.00
C ALA A 515 2.30 -30.37 -4.72
N SER A 516 2.60 -30.36 -6.03
CA SER A 516 2.78 -31.55 -6.84
C SER A 516 4.20 -32.14 -6.79
N ALA A 517 5.10 -31.60 -5.96
CA ALA A 517 6.51 -31.99 -5.95
C ALA A 517 6.76 -33.35 -5.27
N GLY A 518 7.52 -34.25 -5.93
CA GLY A 518 8.08 -35.46 -5.30
C GLY A 518 7.04 -36.49 -4.85
N ASP A 519 6.18 -36.93 -5.79
CA ASP A 519 5.10 -37.91 -5.60
C ASP A 519 4.06 -37.59 -4.51
N ARG A 520 4.07 -36.36 -3.99
CA ARG A 520 3.15 -35.88 -2.95
C ARG A 520 1.71 -35.71 -3.41
N CYS A 521 1.42 -35.82 -4.72
CA CYS A 521 0.07 -35.67 -5.25
C CYS A 521 -0.38 -36.90 -6.05
N PRO A 522 -1.25 -37.75 -5.48
CA PRO A 522 -1.86 -38.85 -6.21
C PRO A 522 -2.71 -38.30 -7.37
N GLY A 523 -2.38 -38.67 -8.61
CA GLY A 523 -3.16 -38.30 -9.81
C GLY A 523 -2.63 -37.11 -10.62
N VAL A 524 -1.67 -36.33 -10.11
CA VAL A 524 -1.06 -35.19 -10.83
C VAL A 524 0.46 -35.27 -10.76
N ALA A 525 1.10 -35.43 -11.91
CA ALA A 525 2.54 -35.48 -12.06
C ALA A 525 3.08 -34.25 -12.81
N SER A 526 4.41 -34.14 -12.90
CA SER A 526 5.10 -33.04 -13.58
C SER A 526 4.60 -32.76 -15.01
N PRO A 527 4.26 -33.76 -15.86
CA PRO A 527 3.76 -33.51 -17.22
C PRO A 527 2.44 -32.72 -17.26
N GLN A 528 1.52 -32.99 -16.34
CA GLN A 528 0.24 -32.27 -16.28
C GLN A 528 0.46 -30.81 -15.84
N VAL A 529 1.35 -30.59 -14.88
CA VAL A 529 1.67 -29.24 -14.40
C VAL A 529 2.41 -28.45 -15.48
N SER A 530 3.41 -29.02 -16.15
CA SER A 530 4.12 -28.33 -17.23
C SER A 530 3.20 -28.02 -18.41
N ALA A 531 2.29 -28.93 -18.77
CA ALA A 531 1.29 -28.70 -19.82
C ALA A 531 0.36 -27.52 -19.47
N LEU A 532 -0.07 -27.39 -18.21
CA LEU A 532 -0.83 -26.22 -17.73
C LEU A 532 -0.02 -24.94 -17.88
N VAL A 533 1.19 -24.87 -17.33
CA VAL A 533 1.99 -23.62 -17.33
C VAL A 533 2.32 -23.19 -18.76
N LEU A 534 2.73 -24.13 -19.62
CA LEU A 534 2.98 -23.87 -21.04
C LEU A 534 1.69 -23.52 -21.79
N GLY A 535 0.54 -24.07 -21.40
CA GLY A 535 -0.77 -23.70 -21.90
C GLY A 535 -1.11 -22.23 -21.61
N LEU A 536 -0.88 -21.76 -20.38
CA LEU A 536 -1.09 -20.36 -19.99
C LEU A 536 -0.16 -19.41 -20.77
N LEU A 537 1.11 -19.79 -20.94
CA LEU A 537 2.07 -19.02 -21.74
C LEU A 537 1.67 -18.91 -23.22
N ARG A 538 1.11 -19.99 -23.79
CA ARG A 538 0.57 -20.04 -25.16
C ARG A 538 -0.73 -19.24 -25.33
N ALA A 539 -1.56 -19.17 -24.29
CA ALA A 539 -2.81 -18.41 -24.30
C ALA A 539 -2.58 -16.88 -24.31
N ALA A 540 -1.39 -16.41 -23.93
CA ALA A 540 -1.02 -15.00 -23.91
C ALA A 540 0.09 -14.63 -24.91
N PRO A 541 -0.06 -14.92 -26.23
CA PRO A 541 1.04 -14.81 -27.20
C PRO A 541 1.48 -13.36 -27.47
N THR A 542 0.59 -12.39 -27.25
CA THR A 542 0.82 -10.97 -27.53
C THR A 542 1.23 -10.14 -26.31
N GLN A 543 1.29 -10.74 -25.12
CA GLN A 543 1.73 -10.05 -23.91
C GLN A 543 3.24 -9.77 -23.98
N ASP A 544 3.67 -8.58 -23.53
CA ASP A 544 5.10 -8.19 -23.47
C ASP A 544 5.92 -9.35 -22.86
N PRO A 545 6.93 -9.90 -23.56
CA PRO A 545 7.81 -10.94 -23.03
C PRO A 545 8.47 -10.54 -21.71
N ALA A 546 8.63 -9.24 -21.50
CA ALA A 546 9.21 -8.68 -20.29
C ALA A 546 8.16 -8.18 -19.26
N ALA A 547 6.89 -8.55 -19.42
CA ALA A 547 5.91 -8.49 -18.33
C ALA A 547 6.36 -9.39 -17.17
N HIS A 548 6.20 -8.92 -15.93
CA HIS A 548 6.71 -9.64 -14.78
C HIS A 548 6.01 -10.99 -14.56
N PRO A 549 4.66 -11.10 -14.63
CA PRO A 549 3.97 -12.38 -14.49
C PRO A 549 4.38 -13.41 -15.53
N ARG A 550 4.57 -12.99 -16.78
CA ARG A 550 4.97 -13.88 -17.87
C ARG A 550 6.36 -14.48 -17.62
N ARG A 551 7.33 -13.68 -17.19
CA ARG A 551 8.66 -14.19 -16.81
C ARG A 551 8.62 -15.13 -15.60
N GLN A 552 7.74 -14.85 -14.63
CA GLN A 552 7.58 -15.74 -13.49
C GLN A 552 6.97 -17.10 -13.90
N LEU A 553 6.00 -17.11 -14.82
CA LEU A 553 5.51 -18.37 -15.38
C LEU A 553 6.60 -19.14 -16.14
N HIS A 554 7.47 -18.44 -16.89
CA HIS A 554 8.63 -19.07 -17.51
C HIS A 554 9.58 -19.70 -16.47
N LEU A 555 9.83 -19.02 -15.34
CA LEU A 555 10.62 -19.58 -14.23
C LEU A 555 9.96 -20.84 -13.65
N ILE A 556 8.66 -20.79 -13.36
CA ILE A 556 7.94 -21.95 -12.81
C ILE A 556 7.95 -23.11 -13.81
N ALA A 557 7.73 -22.84 -15.10
CA ALA A 557 7.82 -23.85 -16.15
C ALA A 557 9.21 -24.49 -16.20
N ALA A 558 10.28 -23.69 -16.12
CA ALA A 558 11.65 -24.19 -16.10
C ALA A 558 11.91 -25.11 -14.91
N LEU A 559 11.46 -24.73 -13.72
CA LEU A 559 11.60 -25.53 -12.50
C LEU A 559 10.80 -26.84 -12.58
N VAL A 560 9.59 -26.82 -13.13
CA VAL A 560 8.76 -28.04 -13.31
C VAL A 560 9.43 -28.99 -14.31
N LEU A 561 9.91 -28.49 -15.46
CA LEU A 561 10.56 -29.29 -16.50
C LEU A 561 11.91 -29.87 -16.04
N ALA A 562 12.70 -29.08 -15.31
CA ALA A 562 13.95 -29.55 -14.71
C ALA A 562 13.72 -30.73 -13.76
N ARG A 563 12.64 -30.70 -12.97
CA ARG A 563 12.26 -31.82 -12.08
C ARG A 563 11.92 -33.11 -12.83
N SER A 564 11.36 -33.02 -14.03
CA SER A 564 11.11 -34.18 -14.90
C SER A 564 12.29 -34.53 -15.79
N GLN A 565 13.48 -33.96 -15.54
CA GLN A 565 14.69 -34.15 -16.35
C GLN A 565 14.55 -33.74 -17.83
N ASP A 566 13.54 -32.93 -18.18
CA ASP A 566 13.42 -32.30 -19.48
C ASP A 566 14.27 -31.03 -19.52
N TRP A 567 15.59 -31.22 -19.61
CA TRP A 567 16.55 -30.13 -19.58
C TRP A 567 16.50 -29.25 -20.83
N ALA A 568 16.09 -29.79 -21.98
CA ALA A 568 15.90 -29.02 -23.20
C ALA A 568 14.75 -28.02 -23.05
N GLY A 569 13.59 -28.49 -22.55
CA GLY A 569 12.45 -27.65 -22.22
C GLY A 569 12.78 -26.66 -21.10
N ALA A 570 13.43 -27.12 -20.03
CA ALA A 570 13.81 -26.28 -18.91
C ALA A 570 14.72 -25.11 -19.33
N GLN A 571 15.68 -25.36 -20.23
CA GLN A 571 16.55 -24.32 -20.77
C GLN A 571 15.74 -23.27 -21.53
N ALA A 572 14.87 -23.68 -22.46
CA ALA A 572 14.08 -22.73 -23.25
C ALA A 572 13.20 -21.84 -22.37
N GLN A 573 12.60 -22.40 -21.31
CA GLN A 573 11.80 -21.63 -20.37
C GLN A 573 12.65 -20.74 -19.45
N ALA A 574 13.80 -21.24 -18.97
CA ALA A 574 14.72 -20.46 -18.14
C ALA A 574 15.30 -19.25 -18.90
N GLU A 575 15.63 -19.44 -20.19
CA GLU A 575 16.04 -18.35 -21.09
C GLU A 575 14.92 -17.30 -21.25
N GLY A 576 13.66 -17.73 -21.33
CA GLY A 576 12.49 -16.83 -21.37
C GLY A 576 12.26 -16.03 -20.08
N ALA A 577 12.69 -16.56 -18.93
CA ALA A 577 12.67 -15.84 -17.65
C ALA A 577 13.89 -14.94 -17.43
N TRP A 578 14.99 -15.18 -18.15
CA TRP A 578 16.28 -14.54 -17.93
C TRP A 578 16.32 -13.09 -18.40
N THR A 579 16.84 -12.22 -17.54
CA THR A 579 17.19 -10.83 -17.86
C THR A 579 18.42 -10.42 -17.06
N THR A 580 19.08 -9.33 -17.47
CA THR A 580 20.23 -8.78 -16.74
C THR A 580 19.90 -8.39 -15.29
N GLN A 581 18.62 -8.22 -14.95
CA GLN A 581 18.13 -7.90 -13.60
C GLN A 581 17.26 -9.01 -12.99
N ALA A 582 17.19 -10.19 -13.61
CA ALA A 582 16.37 -11.30 -13.11
C ALA A 582 16.80 -11.73 -11.69
N PRO A 583 15.89 -12.21 -10.83
CA PRO A 583 16.25 -12.76 -9.53
C PRO A 583 17.31 -13.88 -9.63
N LEU A 584 18.08 -14.07 -8.56
CA LEU A 584 19.15 -15.07 -8.53
C LEU A 584 18.64 -16.51 -8.71
N GLU A 585 17.41 -16.80 -8.32
CA GLU A 585 16.74 -18.09 -8.53
C GLU A 585 16.64 -18.47 -10.00
N VAL A 586 16.41 -17.50 -10.90
CA VAL A 586 16.40 -17.74 -12.35
C VAL A 586 17.79 -18.15 -12.84
N ALA A 587 18.84 -17.57 -12.26
CA ALA A 587 20.22 -17.91 -12.63
C ALA A 587 20.57 -19.35 -12.25
N ASP A 588 20.10 -19.82 -11.09
CA ASP A 588 20.38 -21.17 -10.61
C ASP A 588 19.82 -22.23 -11.56
N VAL A 589 18.52 -22.16 -11.88
CA VAL A 589 17.90 -23.10 -12.81
C VAL A 589 18.48 -23.01 -14.23
N LEU A 590 18.81 -21.80 -14.70
CA LEU A 590 19.37 -21.60 -16.03
C LEU A 590 20.78 -22.20 -16.15
N VAL A 591 21.63 -22.02 -15.14
CA VAL A 591 22.98 -22.63 -15.11
C VAL A 591 22.87 -24.15 -15.09
N GLN A 592 21.97 -24.72 -14.28
CA GLN A 592 21.75 -26.16 -14.25
C GLN A 592 21.30 -26.69 -15.63
N ALA A 593 20.35 -26.03 -16.27
CA ALA A 593 19.87 -26.42 -17.59
C ALA A 593 20.95 -26.33 -18.67
N TYR A 594 21.78 -25.28 -18.66
CA TYR A 594 22.91 -25.18 -19.58
C TYR A 594 23.94 -26.29 -19.40
N LEU A 595 24.29 -26.61 -18.15
CA LEU A 595 25.25 -27.70 -17.89
C LEU A 595 24.70 -29.05 -18.35
N ALA A 596 23.44 -29.35 -18.02
CA ALA A 596 22.78 -30.59 -18.44
C ALA A 596 22.70 -30.74 -19.97
N ASN A 597 22.60 -29.63 -20.71
CA ASN A 597 22.58 -29.61 -22.17
C ASN A 597 23.98 -29.39 -22.80
N GLY A 598 25.08 -29.49 -22.03
CA GLY A 598 26.45 -29.36 -22.54
C GLY A 598 26.89 -27.94 -22.91
N ARG A 599 26.11 -26.91 -22.54
CA ARG A 599 26.36 -25.48 -22.86
C ARG A 599 27.16 -24.77 -21.76
N ARG A 600 28.32 -25.32 -21.38
CA ARG A 600 29.16 -24.81 -20.28
C ARG A 600 29.55 -23.33 -20.43
N GLN A 601 29.86 -22.88 -21.64
CA GLN A 601 30.24 -21.47 -21.89
C GLN A 601 29.11 -20.49 -21.58
N ASP A 602 27.85 -20.88 -21.80
CA ASP A 602 26.69 -20.05 -21.50
C ASP A 602 26.42 -20.01 -19.99
N ALA A 603 26.59 -21.14 -19.29
CA ALA A 603 26.56 -21.21 -17.83
C ALA A 603 27.62 -20.27 -17.19
N GLU A 604 28.84 -20.27 -17.70
CA GLU A 604 29.90 -19.35 -17.24
C GLU A 604 29.55 -17.88 -17.52
N ARG A 605 28.87 -17.58 -18.64
CA ARG A 605 28.42 -16.23 -18.95
C ARG A 605 27.38 -15.74 -17.93
N VAL A 606 26.41 -16.59 -17.59
CA VAL A 606 25.41 -16.30 -16.55
C VAL A 606 26.08 -16.07 -15.20
N LEU A 607 27.04 -16.95 -14.82
CA LEU A 607 27.79 -16.80 -13.58
C LEU A 607 28.53 -15.45 -13.49
N ARG A 608 29.19 -15.01 -14.58
CA ARG A 608 29.85 -13.69 -14.62
C ARG A 608 28.85 -12.54 -14.48
N GLN A 609 27.68 -12.64 -15.12
CA GLN A 609 26.63 -11.61 -15.01
C GLN A 609 26.10 -11.48 -13.58
N ILE A 610 25.85 -12.59 -12.89
CA ILE A 610 25.40 -12.53 -11.49
C ILE A 610 26.50 -12.05 -10.55
N GLN A 611 27.76 -12.43 -10.78
CA GLN A 611 28.90 -11.94 -9.99
C GLN A 611 29.05 -10.42 -10.08
N ALA A 612 28.86 -9.84 -11.27
CA ALA A 612 29.01 -8.41 -11.50
C ALA A 612 27.98 -7.55 -10.74
N ARG A 613 26.77 -8.09 -10.48
CA ARG A 613 25.67 -7.35 -9.83
C ARG A 613 25.43 -7.73 -8.38
N THR A 614 25.91 -8.90 -7.93
CA THR A 614 25.69 -9.36 -6.55
C THR A 614 26.54 -8.55 -5.60
N ARG A 615 25.90 -7.94 -4.60
CA ARG A 615 26.57 -7.05 -3.66
C ARG A 615 27.49 -7.85 -2.72
N PRO A 616 28.62 -7.28 -2.27
CA PRO A 616 29.50 -7.97 -1.32
C PRO A 616 28.83 -8.34 0.01
N TYR A 617 27.84 -7.56 0.44
CA TYR A 617 27.08 -7.80 1.67
C TYR A 617 25.93 -8.80 1.52
N ASP A 618 25.62 -9.25 0.30
CA ASP A 618 24.57 -10.22 0.02
C ASP A 618 25.09 -11.65 0.22
N ARG A 619 25.11 -12.10 1.48
CA ARG A 619 25.66 -13.42 1.85
C ARG A 619 25.01 -14.58 1.09
N ALA A 620 23.68 -14.53 0.92
CA ALA A 620 22.95 -15.58 0.20
C ALA A 620 23.34 -15.62 -1.28
N GLY A 621 23.42 -14.44 -1.93
CA GLY A 621 23.88 -14.36 -3.31
C GLY A 621 25.33 -14.81 -3.50
N GLN A 622 26.22 -14.45 -2.58
CA GLN A 622 27.62 -14.92 -2.61
C GLN A 622 27.73 -16.44 -2.44
N ALA A 623 26.93 -17.02 -1.53
CA ALA A 623 26.87 -18.47 -1.35
C ALA A 623 26.38 -19.20 -2.61
N LEU A 624 25.32 -18.69 -3.24
CA LEU A 624 24.83 -19.24 -4.50
C LEU A 624 25.87 -19.16 -5.62
N ILE A 625 26.57 -18.02 -5.75
CA ILE A 625 27.66 -17.86 -6.73
C ILE A 625 28.76 -18.91 -6.51
N ALA A 626 29.14 -19.16 -5.25
CA ALA A 626 30.15 -20.17 -4.93
C ALA A 626 29.67 -21.58 -5.29
N GLN A 627 28.42 -21.91 -4.97
CA GLN A 627 27.78 -23.18 -5.34
C GLN A 627 27.76 -23.39 -6.86
N LEU A 628 27.31 -22.39 -7.62
CA LEU A 628 27.23 -22.45 -9.08
C LEU A 628 28.62 -22.57 -9.71
N ARG A 629 29.63 -21.88 -9.16
CA ARG A 629 31.02 -22.01 -9.61
C ARG A 629 31.53 -23.44 -9.42
N GLY A 630 31.28 -24.05 -8.27
CA GLY A 630 31.67 -25.44 -8.01
C GLY A 630 31.00 -26.43 -8.97
N ARG A 631 29.71 -26.23 -9.27
CA ARG A 631 28.98 -27.05 -10.26
C ARG A 631 29.56 -26.93 -11.66
N ILE A 632 29.90 -25.72 -12.11
CA ILE A 632 30.50 -25.49 -13.44
C ILE A 632 31.90 -26.11 -13.53
N GLN A 633 32.66 -26.14 -12.44
CA GLN A 633 34.01 -26.73 -12.42
C GLN A 633 33.99 -28.27 -12.46
N THR A 634 32.95 -28.88 -11.88
CA THR A 634 32.82 -30.35 -11.78
C THR A 634 32.17 -30.99 -13.00
N HIS A 635 31.62 -30.18 -13.91
CA HIS A 635 30.85 -30.59 -15.09
C HIS A 635 31.57 -30.23 -16.39
#